data_AF-A0A2S7Y084-F1
#
_entry.id   AF-A0A2S7Y084-F1
#
_cell.length_a   1.000
_cell.length_b   1.000
_cell.length_c   1.000
_cell.angle_alpha   90.00
_cell.angle_beta   90.00
_cell.angle_gamma   90.00
#
_symmetry.space_group_name_H-M   'P 1'
#
loop_
_entity.id
_entity.type
_entity.pdbx_description
1 polymer ?
#
loop_
_entity_poly.entity_id
_entity_poly.type
_entity_poly.pdbx_seq_one_letter_code
_entity_poly.pdbx_strand_id
1 'polypeptide(L)'
;MPTLSHEVLTMEGKTGKTPQRAVDMFWKSFHTKAPGKAITVIPSRKCGKSKQASTPAPSPTQSAEASYEAAAANCRAKVAKIVQDCRRVNLKYRDPHFNIEFDLKFGQRDCLESLDNAATEPETDEESEDEDEDEAQSGPPGHQFSPRSAKRVTEIFTRPQFYIKGPTADDVKQGRDGDCWLMAALCALSFKKGLIEKLCVAHDQDIGVYGFVFYRDGEWISEIIDDFLYLTKANYDDFQMDRLTFDELEYRNPQEAYKRMFQTNSNSLYFAKCGHPQETWLPLLEKCYAKAHGDYAAIEGGWTGEGIEDLTGGVASYIFATDILDKEHFWKQLLQANNEFLFGCMTGVFGSGFGDQKGIIEGHAYSIQRVVEIEDKRLILLRNPWGKGEWRGAWADGSKEWSPEWMRKLGHKFGEDGEFWICYEDLLRHFQIFERVRLFGPEWNVSQIWTTLHVPWVEEYNETYFTFTTTQSGPVVIVLSQLNDRYFRGLEGQYTFQLSFRVHKAGYEGYLVRSEPDLRFLRSVNVELELDAGAYEVYVKIKAWRNDDKLPVQATIRKWAKTKRDKVSRIGKSYDLAHSRGRIVETKEEKKVREAYEEKRMQKKRAAVKEDLRKKNKDAYYQKKKQHERAQARAAKTRERLKTKKAEKAKASKERKAAKEAAKEAAAKQLTEIKTKANEDARKDEATVPSGAEPAKPKEAEDVKDESESPEVKHESKAGAKDGATSEFKAPTSEKPHTESQKESEKQNTDENKEAKPKGAEKVGEQEDSEASESDSNDESLASFTDYSDGELDIQIDAMRRDDPKLFESSAEEADSDEENGLFAKDPWNAVAVVGLRVYHKAAAAGAASDAATVTLGVVRPNPYVDDSDAIEDEQGAGGGAGDRKVKGSVLDVDDSAVDATLSGEVKDKQDVIMGVKKTPA
;
A
#
# COMPACT_ATOMS: atom_id res chain seq x y z
N MET A 1 -18.49 -41.62 -4.07
CA MET A 1 -19.61 -41.14 -3.23
C MET A 1 -19.30 -41.38 -1.75
N PRO A 2 -18.38 -40.62 -1.13
CA PRO A 2 -18.41 -40.41 0.32
C PRO A 2 -19.50 -39.38 0.67
N THR A 3 -20.11 -39.51 1.84
CA THR A 3 -21.15 -38.58 2.32
C THR A 3 -20.54 -37.37 3.01
N LEU A 4 -20.72 -36.17 2.45
CA LEU A 4 -20.42 -34.92 3.15
C LEU A 4 -21.34 -34.74 4.38
N SER A 5 -20.76 -34.28 5.48
CA SER A 5 -21.47 -34.05 6.75
C SER A 5 -22.44 -32.88 6.65
N HIS A 6 -23.65 -33.07 7.17
CA HIS A 6 -24.81 -32.23 6.85
C HIS A 6 -24.96 -30.99 7.76
N GLU A 7 -23.84 -30.40 8.21
CA GLU A 7 -23.76 -29.47 9.37
C GLU A 7 -23.64 -27.97 9.03
N VAL A 8 -24.13 -27.53 7.86
CA VAL A 8 -24.08 -26.10 7.45
C VAL A 8 -25.47 -25.46 7.31
N LEU A 9 -26.56 -26.22 7.44
CA LEU A 9 -27.94 -25.78 7.12
C LEU A 9 -28.89 -25.61 8.33
N THR A 10 -28.38 -25.21 9.49
CA THR A 10 -29.18 -24.95 10.70
C THR A 10 -28.87 -23.60 11.38
N MET A 11 -28.65 -22.56 10.58
CA MET A 11 -28.58 -21.15 11.03
C MET A 11 -29.86 -20.35 10.70
N GLU A 12 -30.99 -21.01 10.43
CA GLU A 12 -32.29 -20.35 10.36
C GLU A 12 -32.80 -19.98 11.77
N GLY A 13 -33.13 -18.70 11.98
CA GLY A 13 -33.98 -18.28 13.10
C GLY A 13 -33.36 -17.39 14.18
N LYS A 14 -32.67 -16.28 13.82
CA LYS A 14 -32.53 -15.16 14.78
C LYS A 14 -32.32 -13.72 14.24
N THR A 15 -32.47 -13.44 12.95
CA THR A 15 -32.61 -12.03 12.50
C THR A 15 -33.77 -11.84 11.53
N GLY A 16 -34.67 -10.91 11.84
CA GLY A 16 -35.77 -10.49 10.95
C GLY A 16 -35.30 -9.50 9.88
N LYS A 17 -34.25 -9.85 9.14
CA LYS A 17 -33.65 -9.03 8.08
C LYS A 17 -34.18 -9.50 6.72
N THR A 18 -34.53 -8.57 5.84
CA THR A 18 -34.91 -8.90 4.46
C THR A 18 -33.68 -9.41 3.67
N PRO A 19 -33.86 -10.20 2.60
CA PRO A 19 -32.74 -10.67 1.77
C PRO A 19 -31.87 -9.51 1.25
N GLN A 20 -32.49 -8.40 0.82
CA GLN A 20 -31.77 -7.18 0.44
C GLN A 20 -30.90 -6.66 1.58
N ARG A 21 -31.43 -6.55 2.80
CA ARG A 21 -30.68 -6.07 3.97
C ARG A 21 -29.55 -7.02 4.38
N ALA A 22 -29.61 -8.30 4.02
CA ALA A 22 -28.47 -9.22 4.18
C ALA A 22 -27.36 -8.90 3.17
N VAL A 23 -27.71 -8.68 1.90
CA VAL A 23 -26.78 -8.26 0.83
C VAL A 23 -26.18 -6.88 1.12
N ASP A 24 -26.98 -5.91 1.57
CA ASP A 24 -26.52 -4.56 1.93
C ASP A 24 -25.50 -4.58 3.09
N MET A 25 -25.64 -5.51 4.03
CA MET A 25 -24.67 -5.70 5.12
C MET A 25 -23.39 -6.38 4.61
N PHE A 26 -23.51 -7.37 3.72
CA PHE A 26 -22.35 -8.02 3.10
C PHE A 26 -21.49 -6.99 2.35
N TRP A 27 -22.07 -6.15 1.49
CA TRP A 27 -21.28 -5.11 0.80
C TRP A 27 -20.64 -4.10 1.77
N LYS A 28 -21.31 -3.79 2.89
CA LYS A 28 -20.77 -2.87 3.92
C LYS A 28 -19.65 -3.46 4.78
N SER A 29 -19.54 -4.77 4.91
CA SER A 29 -18.40 -5.43 5.59
C SER A 29 -17.32 -5.88 4.62
N PHE A 30 -17.67 -6.15 3.36
CA PHE A 30 -16.73 -6.56 2.31
C PHE A 30 -15.95 -5.37 1.72
N HIS A 31 -16.50 -4.16 1.65
CA HIS A 31 -15.74 -2.98 1.21
C HIS A 31 -14.95 -2.32 2.35
N THR A 32 -13.64 -2.16 2.17
CA THR A 32 -12.78 -1.42 3.12
C THR A 32 -13.17 0.07 3.15
N LYS A 33 -13.56 0.60 4.33
CA LYS A 33 -13.89 2.03 4.53
C LYS A 33 -12.72 2.99 4.20
N ALA A 34 -11.49 2.52 4.34
CA ALA A 34 -10.25 3.28 4.08
C ALA A 34 -9.25 2.37 3.32
N PRO A 35 -9.43 2.17 2.00
CA PRO A 35 -8.58 1.27 1.23
C PRO A 35 -7.14 1.82 1.14
N GLY A 36 -6.15 0.94 1.27
CA GLY A 36 -4.75 1.32 1.32
C GLY A 36 -3.80 0.15 1.09
N LYS A 37 -2.86 0.32 0.15
CA LYS A 37 -1.68 -0.54 -0.02
C LYS A 37 -0.57 -0.06 0.91
N ALA A 38 0.25 -0.98 1.43
CA ALA A 38 1.49 -0.60 2.10
C ALA A 38 2.40 0.13 1.10
N ILE A 39 2.70 1.42 1.34
CA ILE A 39 3.61 2.23 0.49
C ILE A 39 5.06 2.21 0.99
N THR A 40 5.33 1.56 2.13
CA THR A 40 6.67 1.43 2.71
C THR A 40 6.71 0.16 3.56
N VAL A 41 7.67 -0.72 3.28
CA VAL A 41 7.88 -2.01 3.96
C VAL A 41 9.17 -2.05 4.78
N ILE A 42 10.18 -1.24 4.45
CA ILE A 42 11.41 -1.15 5.25
C ILE A 42 11.21 -0.18 6.42
N PRO A 43 11.52 -0.56 7.68
CA PRO A 43 11.42 0.34 8.83
C PRO A 43 12.26 1.61 8.65
N SER A 44 11.58 2.77 8.65
CA SER A 44 12.25 4.07 8.55
C SER A 44 13.13 4.31 9.78
N ARG A 45 14.43 4.56 9.55
CA ARG A 45 15.35 4.88 10.64
C ARG A 45 14.95 6.22 11.26
N LYS A 46 14.73 6.26 12.58
CA LYS A 46 14.59 7.50 13.38
C LYS A 46 15.92 8.27 13.51
N CYS A 47 16.75 8.29 12.47
CA CYS A 47 18.04 8.98 12.41
C CYS A 47 17.87 10.34 11.72
N GLY A 48 18.43 11.40 12.30
CA GLY A 48 18.01 12.77 12.02
C GLY A 48 18.31 13.28 10.60
N LYS A 49 17.28 13.81 9.94
CA LYS A 49 17.35 14.73 8.77
C LYS A 49 18.28 14.30 7.62
N SER A 50 18.50 13.01 7.39
CA SER A 50 18.92 12.54 6.06
C SER A 50 17.87 12.98 5.06
N LYS A 51 18.27 13.66 3.97
CA LYS A 51 17.37 14.24 2.97
C LYS A 51 16.22 13.28 2.67
N GLN A 52 14.99 13.66 3.01
CA GLN A 52 13.82 13.00 2.44
C GLN A 52 13.96 13.05 0.92
N ALA A 53 13.65 11.95 0.24
CA ALA A 53 13.53 11.98 -1.21
C ALA A 53 12.57 13.13 -1.57
N SER A 54 13.06 14.09 -2.35
CA SER A 54 12.29 15.28 -2.72
C SER A 54 11.00 14.81 -3.36
N THR A 55 9.85 15.29 -2.85
CA THR A 55 8.52 14.93 -3.35
C THR A 55 8.53 14.95 -4.87
N PRO A 56 8.13 13.86 -5.55
CA PRO A 56 8.02 13.87 -7.01
C PRO A 56 7.02 14.96 -7.42
N ALA A 57 7.54 16.08 -7.90
CA ALA A 57 6.75 16.99 -8.71
C ALA A 57 6.39 16.26 -10.02
N PRO A 58 5.26 16.60 -10.68
CA PRO A 58 5.04 16.12 -12.05
C PRO A 58 6.27 16.46 -12.89
N SER A 59 6.87 15.43 -13.50
CA SER A 59 8.11 15.62 -14.25
C SER A 59 7.84 16.53 -15.45
N PRO A 60 8.59 17.63 -15.63
CA PRO A 60 8.39 18.51 -16.78
C PRO A 60 8.63 17.73 -18.08
N THR A 61 7.92 18.13 -19.15
CA THR A 61 8.10 17.56 -20.49
C THR A 61 9.59 17.55 -20.87
N GLN A 62 10.11 16.36 -21.19
CA GLN A 62 11.52 16.14 -21.51
C GLN A 62 11.65 15.29 -22.79
N SER A 63 12.79 15.37 -23.48
CA SER A 63 13.07 14.43 -24.58
C SER A 63 13.10 12.99 -24.08
N ALA A 64 12.63 12.04 -24.89
CA ALA A 64 12.64 10.61 -24.56
C ALA A 64 14.04 10.08 -24.22
N GLU A 65 15.10 10.62 -24.84
CA GLU A 65 16.49 10.22 -24.57
C GLU A 65 17.10 10.90 -23.33
N ALA A 66 16.51 11.97 -22.78
CA ALA A 66 17.12 12.75 -21.69
C ALA A 66 17.30 11.93 -20.39
N SER A 67 16.35 11.05 -20.09
CA SER A 67 16.46 10.12 -18.94
C SER A 67 17.58 9.08 -19.16
N TYR A 68 17.73 8.57 -20.39
CA TYR A 68 18.82 7.66 -20.77
C TYR A 68 20.19 8.34 -20.61
N GLU A 69 20.36 9.57 -21.09
CA GLU A 69 21.63 10.29 -20.97
C GLU A 69 22.05 10.49 -19.51
N ALA A 70 21.10 10.87 -18.64
CA ALA A 70 21.33 11.04 -17.21
C ALA A 70 21.71 9.71 -16.51
N ALA A 71 21.00 8.62 -16.81
CA ALA A 71 21.30 7.29 -16.29
C ALA A 71 22.68 6.78 -16.75
N ALA A 72 22.98 6.94 -18.04
CA ALA A 72 24.24 6.54 -18.65
C ALA A 72 25.43 7.35 -18.13
N ALA A 73 25.27 8.66 -17.92
CA ALA A 73 26.30 9.52 -17.32
C ALA A 73 26.58 9.15 -15.86
N ASN A 74 25.53 8.87 -15.07
CA ASN A 74 25.64 8.39 -13.70
C ASN A 74 26.37 7.03 -13.64
N CYS A 75 26.01 6.10 -14.53
CA CYS A 75 26.67 4.80 -14.65
C CYS A 75 28.16 4.94 -14.99
N ARG A 76 28.52 5.74 -16.01
CA ARG A 76 29.91 6.05 -16.38
C ARG A 76 30.71 6.60 -15.20
N ALA A 77 30.13 7.54 -14.44
CA ALA A 77 30.79 8.13 -13.26
C ALA A 77 31.00 7.11 -12.12
N LYS A 78 29.99 6.27 -11.83
CA LYS A 78 30.08 5.18 -10.85
C LYS A 78 31.18 4.17 -11.24
N VAL A 79 31.18 3.68 -12.49
CA VAL A 79 32.18 2.72 -12.99
C VAL A 79 33.59 3.32 -12.95
N ALA A 80 33.77 4.56 -13.41
CA ALA A 80 35.07 5.24 -13.36
C ALA A 80 35.62 5.37 -11.93
N LYS A 81 34.75 5.64 -10.94
CA LYS A 81 35.14 5.63 -9.52
C LYS A 81 35.54 4.23 -9.04
N ILE A 82 34.74 3.21 -9.35
CA ILE A 82 35.04 1.81 -8.98
C ILE A 82 36.41 1.40 -9.54
N VAL A 83 36.68 1.70 -10.82
CA VAL A 83 37.98 1.45 -11.45
C VAL A 83 39.13 2.16 -10.72
N GLN A 84 38.96 3.42 -10.32
CA GLN A 84 39.99 4.15 -9.54
C GLN A 84 40.21 3.54 -8.15
N ASP A 85 39.16 3.17 -7.43
CA ASP A 85 39.25 2.60 -6.09
C ASP A 85 39.86 1.18 -6.15
N CYS A 86 39.42 0.32 -7.08
CA CYS A 86 39.99 -1.00 -7.36
C CYS A 86 41.49 -0.94 -7.72
N ARG A 87 41.89 -0.03 -8.61
CA ARG A 87 43.30 0.18 -8.98
C ARG A 87 44.14 0.70 -7.80
N ARG A 88 43.55 1.44 -6.85
CA ARG A 88 44.24 1.91 -5.63
C ARG A 88 44.50 0.79 -4.61
N VAL A 89 43.58 -0.18 -4.50
CA VAL A 89 43.71 -1.33 -3.58
C VAL A 89 44.34 -2.57 -4.23
N ASN A 90 44.59 -2.54 -5.55
CA ASN A 90 45.06 -3.67 -6.35
C ASN A 90 44.15 -4.92 -6.26
N LEU A 91 42.83 -4.73 -6.35
CA LEU A 91 41.83 -5.80 -6.35
C LEU A 91 40.85 -5.63 -7.53
N LYS A 92 40.50 -6.74 -8.19
CA LYS A 92 39.35 -6.78 -9.10
C LYS A 92 38.06 -6.38 -8.37
N TYR A 93 37.11 -5.81 -9.09
CA TYR A 93 35.80 -5.49 -8.54
C TYR A 93 35.07 -6.77 -8.11
N ARG A 94 34.25 -6.66 -7.07
CA ARG A 94 33.28 -7.67 -6.65
C ARG A 94 32.03 -6.91 -6.21
N ASP A 95 30.86 -7.34 -6.67
CA ASP A 95 29.61 -6.68 -6.36
C ASP A 95 29.16 -7.01 -4.92
N PRO A 96 29.09 -6.06 -3.98
CA PRO A 96 28.69 -6.34 -2.61
C PRO A 96 27.18 -6.62 -2.46
N HIS A 97 26.37 -6.44 -3.50
CA HIS A 97 24.92 -6.66 -3.48
C HIS A 97 24.44 -7.86 -4.32
N PHE A 98 25.31 -8.42 -5.17
CA PHE A 98 24.98 -9.54 -6.08
C PHE A 98 26.17 -10.51 -6.25
N ASN A 99 26.74 -10.94 -5.12
CA ASN A 99 27.97 -11.71 -5.05
C ASN A 99 27.75 -13.22 -5.27
N ILE A 100 27.45 -13.61 -6.52
CA ILE A 100 27.01 -14.97 -6.89
C ILE A 100 27.95 -16.11 -6.44
N GLU A 101 29.26 -15.83 -6.27
CA GLU A 101 30.23 -16.84 -5.82
C GLU A 101 30.04 -17.20 -4.34
N PHE A 102 29.82 -16.20 -3.48
CA PHE A 102 29.62 -16.43 -2.05
C PHE A 102 28.18 -16.87 -1.77
N ASP A 103 27.21 -16.34 -2.52
CA ASP A 103 25.81 -16.78 -2.49
C ASP A 103 25.68 -18.30 -2.69
N LEU A 104 26.42 -18.83 -3.66
CA LEU A 104 26.49 -20.27 -3.94
C LEU A 104 27.29 -21.03 -2.87
N LYS A 105 28.49 -20.55 -2.50
CA LYS A 105 29.37 -21.24 -1.54
C LYS A 105 28.84 -21.30 -0.11
N PHE A 106 27.99 -20.34 0.30
CA PHE A 106 27.30 -20.36 1.59
C PHE A 106 25.88 -20.94 1.51
N GLY A 107 25.43 -21.41 0.34
CA GLY A 107 24.09 -21.98 0.16
C GLY A 107 22.94 -20.98 0.36
N GLN A 108 23.20 -19.68 0.26
CA GLN A 108 22.21 -18.62 0.51
C GLN A 108 21.15 -18.55 -0.58
N ARG A 109 21.58 -18.77 -1.85
CA ARG A 109 20.73 -18.80 -3.06
C ARG A 109 19.90 -17.52 -3.27
N ASP A 110 20.32 -16.42 -2.65
CA ASP A 110 19.71 -15.09 -2.66
C ASP A 110 19.89 -14.34 -3.99
N CYS A 111 20.72 -14.88 -4.90
CA CYS A 111 20.88 -14.43 -6.29
C CYS A 111 20.17 -15.35 -7.30
N LEU A 112 19.77 -16.56 -6.89
CA LEU A 112 19.05 -17.53 -7.73
C LEU A 112 17.55 -17.49 -7.50
N GLU A 113 17.12 -17.44 -6.23
CA GLU A 113 15.73 -17.58 -5.82
C GLU A 113 15.08 -16.23 -5.51
N SER A 114 13.83 -16.07 -5.95
CA SER A 114 12.96 -14.97 -5.54
C SER A 114 12.44 -15.14 -4.10
N LEU A 115 11.76 -14.12 -3.56
CA LEU A 115 10.92 -14.32 -2.38
C LEU A 115 9.65 -15.07 -2.80
N ASP A 116 9.36 -16.18 -2.11
CA ASP A 116 8.10 -16.90 -2.29
C ASP A 116 6.95 -16.22 -1.53
N ASN A 117 5.78 -16.15 -2.18
CA ASN A 117 4.53 -15.65 -1.63
C ASN A 117 3.36 -16.64 -1.74
N ALA A 118 3.60 -17.93 -1.98
CA ALA A 118 2.57 -18.96 -1.86
C ALA A 118 2.01 -19.03 -0.42
N ALA A 119 0.69 -19.18 -0.34
CA ALA A 119 -0.06 -19.28 0.92
C ALA A 119 -0.04 -20.69 1.53
N THR A 120 0.31 -21.71 0.75
CA THR A 120 0.68 -23.03 1.28
C THR A 120 1.89 -22.89 2.20
N GLU A 121 1.76 -23.44 3.41
CA GLU A 121 2.92 -23.93 4.15
C GLU A 121 3.53 -25.07 3.32
N PRO A 122 4.86 -25.21 3.24
CA PRO A 122 5.44 -26.48 2.83
C PRO A 122 5.05 -27.52 3.88
N GLU A 123 4.49 -28.67 3.47
CA GLU A 123 4.06 -29.69 4.43
C GLU A 123 5.27 -30.18 5.24
N THR A 124 5.16 -30.10 6.57
CA THR A 124 6.29 -30.29 7.47
C THR A 124 6.44 -31.74 7.88
N ASP A 125 7.45 -32.41 7.30
CA ASP A 125 8.13 -33.57 7.88
C ASP A 125 7.22 -34.73 8.36
N GLU A 126 6.26 -35.17 7.53
CA GLU A 126 5.76 -36.57 7.60
C GLU A 126 6.41 -37.39 6.48
N GLU A 127 7.16 -38.43 6.87
CA GLU A 127 7.96 -39.27 5.97
C GLU A 127 7.07 -40.26 5.20
N SER A 128 6.52 -39.84 4.05
CA SER A 128 5.87 -40.74 3.10
C SER A 128 6.92 -41.52 2.30
N GLU A 129 7.12 -42.80 2.62
CA GLU A 129 8.08 -43.71 1.97
C GLU A 129 7.68 -44.17 0.53
N ASP A 130 6.78 -43.45 -0.15
CA ASP A 130 6.25 -43.80 -1.48
C ASP A 130 7.01 -43.04 -2.59
N GLU A 131 7.94 -43.74 -3.27
CA GLU A 131 8.81 -43.19 -4.34
C GLU A 131 8.08 -42.99 -5.70
N ASP A 132 7.12 -42.06 -5.80
CA ASP A 132 6.57 -41.59 -7.08
C ASP A 132 7.35 -40.36 -7.60
N GLU A 133 7.99 -40.48 -8.78
CA GLU A 133 9.01 -39.52 -9.28
C GLU A 133 8.50 -38.11 -9.70
N ASP A 134 7.21 -37.79 -9.52
CA ASP A 134 6.55 -36.59 -10.09
C ASP A 134 6.37 -35.40 -9.09
N GLU A 135 6.75 -35.50 -7.81
CA GLU A 135 6.61 -34.41 -6.80
C GLU A 135 7.63 -33.25 -6.93
N ALA A 136 7.90 -32.79 -8.15
CA ALA A 136 8.97 -31.85 -8.47
C ALA A 136 8.65 -30.36 -8.18
N GLN A 137 7.79 -30.01 -7.21
CA GLN A 137 7.19 -28.67 -7.12
C GLN A 137 7.19 -27.96 -5.75
N SER A 138 7.67 -28.57 -4.66
CA SER A 138 7.71 -27.93 -3.33
C SER A 138 8.98 -27.09 -3.11
N GLY A 139 8.99 -25.84 -3.58
CA GLY A 139 10.11 -24.92 -3.35
C GLY A 139 9.89 -23.49 -3.87
N PRO A 140 10.64 -22.49 -3.37
CA PRO A 140 10.53 -21.10 -3.85
C PRO A 140 10.88 -20.98 -5.34
N PRO A 141 10.40 -19.94 -6.07
CA PRO A 141 10.76 -19.75 -7.47
C PRO A 141 12.28 -19.63 -7.63
N GLY A 142 12.87 -20.51 -8.45
CA GLY A 142 14.32 -20.67 -8.62
C GLY A 142 14.94 -21.85 -7.86
N HIS A 143 14.18 -22.61 -7.07
CA HIS A 143 14.68 -23.81 -6.38
C HIS A 143 15.29 -24.82 -7.36
N GLN A 144 14.70 -24.95 -8.55
CA GLN A 144 15.15 -25.80 -9.66
C GLN A 144 16.55 -25.45 -10.20
N PHE A 145 17.06 -24.24 -9.95
CA PHE A 145 18.39 -23.84 -10.40
C PHE A 145 19.50 -24.55 -9.62
N SER A 146 20.33 -25.30 -10.35
CA SER A 146 21.42 -26.12 -9.79
C SER A 146 22.82 -25.84 -10.41
N PRO A 147 23.24 -24.56 -10.56
CA PRO A 147 24.61 -24.25 -10.98
C PRO A 147 25.62 -24.81 -9.97
N ARG A 148 26.73 -25.34 -10.47
CA ARG A 148 27.66 -26.16 -9.66
C ARG A 148 28.95 -25.45 -9.27
N SER A 149 29.30 -24.33 -9.91
CA SER A 149 30.32 -23.39 -9.44
C SER A 149 30.08 -22.00 -10.03
N ALA A 150 30.83 -21.00 -9.58
CA ALA A 150 30.89 -19.67 -10.20
C ALA A 150 32.35 -19.21 -10.30
N LYS A 151 32.72 -18.56 -11.41
CA LYS A 151 34.10 -18.12 -11.71
C LYS A 151 34.14 -16.79 -12.44
N ARG A 152 35.26 -16.08 -12.36
CA ARG A 152 35.46 -14.86 -13.16
C ARG A 152 35.62 -15.18 -14.64
N VAL A 153 35.22 -14.24 -15.50
CA VAL A 153 35.45 -14.30 -16.97
C VAL A 153 36.90 -14.65 -17.31
N THR A 154 37.89 -14.05 -16.63
CA THR A 154 39.32 -14.33 -16.87
C THR A 154 39.79 -15.73 -16.44
N GLU A 155 38.95 -16.52 -15.75
CA GLU A 155 39.22 -17.92 -15.43
C GLU A 155 38.55 -18.88 -16.41
N ILE A 156 37.37 -18.53 -16.94
CA ILE A 156 36.54 -19.34 -17.86
C ILE A 156 37.03 -19.19 -19.32
N PHE A 157 37.49 -17.99 -19.69
CA PHE A 157 37.85 -17.66 -21.07
C PHE A 157 39.35 -17.42 -21.19
N THR A 158 39.98 -18.04 -22.19
CA THR A 158 41.43 -17.91 -22.45
C THR A 158 41.80 -16.54 -23.02
N ARG A 159 40.91 -15.95 -23.81
CA ARG A 159 41.04 -14.64 -24.47
C ARG A 159 39.67 -13.96 -24.55
N PRO A 160 39.05 -13.61 -23.41
CA PRO A 160 37.74 -12.97 -23.39
C PRO A 160 37.76 -11.68 -24.20
N GLN A 161 36.70 -11.45 -24.96
CA GLN A 161 36.39 -10.16 -25.57
C GLN A 161 34.91 -9.89 -25.35
N PHE A 162 34.58 -8.65 -24.98
CA PHE A 162 33.19 -8.29 -24.70
C PHE A 162 32.29 -8.43 -25.94
N TYR A 163 32.71 -7.86 -27.07
CA TYR A 163 32.09 -8.04 -28.40
C TYR A 163 33.07 -8.61 -29.42
N ILE A 164 32.62 -9.48 -30.33
CA ILE A 164 33.42 -10.05 -31.43
C ILE A 164 32.68 -9.86 -32.76
N LYS A 165 33.09 -8.79 -33.49
CA LYS A 165 32.40 -8.23 -34.69
C LYS A 165 31.14 -7.39 -34.39
N GLY A 166 30.83 -7.17 -33.11
CA GLY A 166 29.62 -6.48 -32.65
C GLY A 166 28.54 -7.50 -32.24
N PRO A 167 27.56 -7.11 -31.42
CA PRO A 167 26.53 -8.03 -30.94
C PRO A 167 25.58 -8.43 -32.06
N THR A 168 25.46 -9.72 -32.33
CA THR A 168 24.57 -10.29 -33.35
C THR A 168 23.59 -11.30 -32.75
N ALA A 169 22.53 -11.64 -33.50
CA ALA A 169 21.60 -12.69 -33.11
C ALA A 169 22.28 -14.07 -32.99
N ASP A 170 23.32 -14.34 -33.78
CA ASP A 170 24.12 -15.58 -33.72
C ASP A 170 24.78 -15.80 -32.35
N ASP A 171 25.04 -14.71 -31.64
CA ASP A 171 25.63 -14.74 -30.31
C ASP A 171 24.59 -15.06 -29.24
N VAL A 172 23.29 -14.85 -29.50
CA VAL A 172 22.21 -15.11 -28.54
C VAL A 172 21.86 -16.59 -28.51
N LYS A 173 22.22 -17.28 -27.41
CA LYS A 173 21.80 -18.66 -27.13
C LYS A 173 21.40 -18.81 -25.66
N GLN A 174 20.16 -19.25 -25.44
CA GLN A 174 19.56 -19.41 -24.11
C GLN A 174 20.31 -20.44 -23.23
N GLY A 175 20.19 -20.24 -21.91
CA GLY A 175 20.77 -21.09 -20.86
C GLY A 175 19.86 -22.24 -20.40
N ARG A 176 19.94 -22.55 -19.10
CA ARG A 176 19.05 -23.45 -18.35
C ARG A 176 18.02 -22.65 -17.54
N ASP A 177 17.37 -21.70 -18.18
CA ASP A 177 16.51 -20.67 -17.57
C ASP A 177 15.25 -20.43 -18.42
N GLY A 178 14.18 -19.91 -17.82
CA GLY A 178 12.87 -19.63 -18.43
C GLY A 178 12.78 -18.25 -19.11
N ASP A 179 13.91 -17.69 -19.56
CA ASP A 179 14.08 -16.30 -19.99
C ASP A 179 13.95 -16.09 -21.52
N CYS A 180 13.28 -17.01 -22.24
CA CYS A 180 13.22 -16.99 -23.71
C CYS A 180 12.72 -15.66 -24.31
N TRP A 181 11.83 -14.97 -23.61
CA TRP A 181 11.33 -13.63 -23.93
C TRP A 181 12.43 -12.56 -23.98
N LEU A 182 13.37 -12.60 -23.04
CA LEU A 182 14.53 -11.70 -22.99
C LEU A 182 15.52 -12.02 -24.13
N MET A 183 15.76 -13.31 -24.37
CA MET A 183 16.64 -13.74 -25.45
C MET A 183 16.05 -13.40 -26.84
N ALA A 184 14.74 -13.58 -27.03
CA ALA A 184 14.04 -13.13 -28.25
C ALA A 184 14.07 -11.60 -28.40
N ALA A 185 13.93 -10.84 -27.31
CA ALA A 185 14.09 -9.38 -27.33
C ALA A 185 15.50 -8.98 -27.79
N LEU A 186 16.55 -9.60 -27.25
CA LEU A 186 17.94 -9.35 -27.65
C LEU A 186 18.21 -9.74 -29.12
N CYS A 187 17.65 -10.84 -29.61
CA CYS A 187 17.67 -11.18 -31.03
C CYS A 187 17.06 -10.07 -31.89
N ALA A 188 15.88 -9.54 -31.53
CA ALA A 188 15.23 -8.45 -32.24
C ALA A 188 16.05 -7.14 -32.20
N LEU A 189 16.60 -6.78 -31.03
CA LEU A 189 17.45 -5.58 -30.89
C LEU A 189 18.68 -5.62 -31.80
N SER A 190 19.28 -6.80 -32.04
CA SER A 190 20.52 -6.93 -32.83
C SER A 190 20.40 -6.48 -34.29
N PHE A 191 19.18 -6.47 -34.85
CA PHE A 191 18.94 -6.02 -36.23
C PHE A 191 18.92 -4.49 -36.37
N LYS A 192 18.77 -3.75 -35.26
CA LYS A 192 18.93 -2.29 -35.21
C LYS A 192 20.24 -1.91 -34.52
N LYS A 193 21.30 -1.81 -35.32
CA LYS A 193 22.68 -1.47 -34.91
C LYS A 193 22.73 -0.32 -33.90
N GLY A 194 23.48 -0.50 -32.82
CA GLY A 194 23.64 0.49 -31.77
C GLY A 194 22.67 0.34 -30.59
N LEU A 195 21.60 -0.46 -30.69
CA LEU A 195 20.68 -0.66 -29.54
C LEU A 195 21.34 -1.47 -28.42
N ILE A 196 22.01 -2.58 -28.73
CA ILE A 196 22.67 -3.42 -27.72
C ILE A 196 23.89 -2.69 -27.15
N GLU A 197 24.60 -1.93 -27.99
CA GLU A 197 25.75 -1.11 -27.57
C GLU A 197 25.35 0.09 -26.71
N LYS A 198 24.11 0.61 -26.83
CA LYS A 198 23.54 1.60 -25.89
C LYS A 198 23.34 1.03 -24.49
N LEU A 199 23.16 -0.29 -24.32
CA LEU A 199 22.93 -0.90 -23.00
C LEU A 199 24.20 -0.89 -22.13
N CYS A 200 25.37 -1.25 -22.68
CA CYS A 200 26.63 -1.32 -21.92
C CYS A 200 27.42 -0.01 -21.99
N VAL A 201 27.09 0.92 -21.10
CA VAL A 201 27.56 2.32 -21.16
C VAL A 201 28.97 2.56 -20.60
N ALA A 202 29.54 1.59 -19.87
CA ALA A 202 30.94 1.56 -19.44
C ALA A 202 31.37 0.17 -18.95
N HIS A 203 32.59 -0.26 -19.27
CA HIS A 203 33.19 -1.46 -18.69
C HIS A 203 34.73 -1.39 -18.63
N ASP A 204 35.33 -2.15 -17.71
CA ASP A 204 36.77 -2.39 -17.59
C ASP A 204 36.99 -3.90 -17.38
N GLN A 205 37.61 -4.56 -18.36
CA GLN A 205 37.80 -6.02 -18.39
C GLN A 205 38.95 -6.48 -17.47
N ASP A 206 39.93 -5.62 -17.20
CA ASP A 206 41.06 -5.93 -16.33
C ASP A 206 40.64 -5.88 -14.86
N ILE A 207 39.79 -4.91 -14.50
CA ILE A 207 39.17 -4.79 -13.17
C ILE A 207 37.97 -5.73 -13.02
N GLY A 208 37.33 -6.13 -14.12
CA GLY A 208 36.15 -7.00 -14.11
C GLY A 208 34.90 -6.29 -13.60
N VAL A 209 34.62 -5.09 -14.13
CA VAL A 209 33.43 -4.29 -13.80
C VAL A 209 32.70 -3.85 -15.06
N TYR A 210 31.37 -4.02 -15.07
CA TYR A 210 30.50 -3.69 -16.21
C TYR A 210 29.29 -2.91 -15.71
N GLY A 211 29.00 -1.79 -16.36
CA GLY A 211 27.87 -0.91 -16.06
C GLY A 211 26.89 -0.86 -17.22
N PHE A 212 25.63 -1.19 -16.93
CA PHE A 212 24.53 -1.24 -17.87
C PHE A 212 23.44 -0.22 -17.53
N VAL A 213 22.56 0.05 -18.49
CA VAL A 213 21.32 0.81 -18.27
C VAL A 213 20.12 0.04 -18.81
N PHE A 214 18.99 0.17 -18.11
CA PHE A 214 17.71 -0.46 -18.44
C PHE A 214 16.59 0.56 -18.22
N TYR A 215 15.44 0.37 -18.86
CA TYR A 215 14.24 1.19 -18.68
C TYR A 215 13.28 0.52 -17.68
N ARG A 216 12.68 1.30 -16.77
CA ARG A 216 11.75 0.81 -15.75
C ARG A 216 10.80 1.90 -15.27
N ASP A 217 9.50 1.59 -15.19
CA ASP A 217 8.45 2.48 -14.64
C ASP A 217 8.51 3.94 -15.16
N GLY A 218 8.86 4.13 -16.43
CA GLY A 218 8.94 5.44 -17.07
C GLY A 218 10.32 6.13 -17.07
N GLU A 219 11.35 5.52 -16.48
CA GLU A 219 12.70 6.11 -16.36
C GLU A 219 13.82 5.12 -16.68
N TRP A 220 14.99 5.63 -17.07
CA TRP A 220 16.19 4.81 -17.18
C TRP A 220 16.94 4.68 -15.85
N ILE A 221 17.30 3.45 -15.50
CA ILE A 221 18.11 3.09 -14.33
C ILE A 221 19.54 2.70 -14.74
N SER A 222 20.46 2.62 -13.77
CA SER A 222 21.86 2.24 -14.01
C SER A 222 22.38 1.25 -12.97
N GLU A 223 22.65 0.03 -13.42
CA GLU A 223 23.17 -1.08 -12.61
C GLU A 223 24.60 -1.46 -13.02
N ILE A 224 25.35 -1.99 -12.05
CA ILE A 224 26.77 -2.33 -12.19
C ILE A 224 27.03 -3.69 -11.55
N ILE A 225 27.75 -4.57 -12.25
CA ILE A 225 28.09 -5.93 -11.82
C ILE A 225 29.60 -6.19 -11.92
N ASP A 226 30.04 -7.29 -11.29
CA ASP A 226 31.37 -7.88 -11.49
C ASP A 226 31.40 -8.98 -12.57
N ASP A 227 32.59 -9.48 -12.89
CA ASP A 227 32.85 -10.47 -13.93
C ASP A 227 32.64 -11.95 -13.53
N PHE A 228 32.00 -12.26 -12.39
CA PHE A 228 31.66 -13.66 -12.05
C PHE A 228 30.47 -14.18 -12.87
N LEU A 229 30.54 -15.44 -13.34
CA LEU A 229 29.45 -16.15 -14.02
C LEU A 229 29.27 -17.57 -13.44
N TYR A 230 28.04 -18.09 -13.46
CA TYR A 230 27.71 -19.46 -13.03
C TYR A 230 28.08 -20.51 -14.10
N LEU A 231 28.55 -21.68 -13.64
CA LEU A 231 28.97 -22.80 -14.47
C LEU A 231 28.11 -24.06 -14.23
N THR A 232 27.93 -24.84 -15.29
CA THR A 232 27.19 -26.12 -15.26
C THR A 232 27.91 -27.22 -14.45
N LYS A 233 29.24 -27.13 -14.31
CA LYS A 233 30.06 -28.12 -13.58
C LYS A 233 30.77 -27.55 -12.36
N ALA A 234 31.05 -28.42 -11.39
CA ALA A 234 31.70 -28.08 -10.13
C ALA A 234 33.16 -27.70 -10.34
N ASN A 235 33.85 -27.24 -9.28
CA ASN A 235 35.31 -27.26 -9.30
C ASN A 235 35.81 -28.67 -9.07
N TYR A 236 36.91 -29.00 -9.75
CA TYR A 236 37.63 -30.27 -9.61
C TYR A 236 37.99 -30.60 -8.15
N ASP A 237 38.26 -29.60 -7.31
CA ASP A 237 38.58 -29.80 -5.89
C ASP A 237 37.35 -29.72 -4.94
N ASP A 238 36.18 -29.27 -5.42
CA ASP A 238 34.98 -29.08 -4.58
C ASP A 238 34.08 -30.34 -4.52
N PHE A 239 34.16 -31.25 -5.50
CA PHE A 239 33.21 -32.38 -5.61
C PHE A 239 33.91 -33.73 -5.84
N GLN A 240 33.98 -34.55 -4.77
CA GLN A 240 34.81 -35.75 -4.73
C GLN A 240 34.44 -36.81 -5.79
N MET A 241 33.15 -37.01 -6.09
CA MET A 241 32.72 -38.03 -7.08
C MET A 241 33.10 -37.65 -8.52
N ASP A 242 32.79 -36.42 -8.94
CA ASP A 242 33.17 -35.87 -10.26
C ASP A 242 34.69 -35.93 -10.46
N ARG A 243 35.47 -35.75 -9.38
CA ARG A 243 36.92 -35.87 -9.37
C ARG A 243 37.39 -37.32 -9.51
N LEU A 244 36.91 -38.24 -8.66
CA LEU A 244 37.36 -39.65 -8.67
C LEU A 244 37.18 -40.27 -10.06
N THR A 245 36.00 -40.12 -10.67
CA THR A 245 35.71 -40.60 -12.02
C THR A 245 36.56 -39.93 -13.12
N PHE A 246 37.12 -38.75 -12.87
CA PHE A 246 38.01 -38.07 -13.80
C PHE A 246 39.50 -38.41 -13.59
N ASP A 247 39.92 -38.65 -12.34
CA ASP A 247 41.28 -39.07 -11.99
C ASP A 247 41.57 -40.51 -12.48
N GLU A 248 40.54 -41.37 -12.58
CA GLU A 248 40.58 -42.69 -13.24
C GLU A 248 40.97 -42.65 -14.73
N LEU A 249 40.93 -41.48 -15.39
CA LEU A 249 41.27 -41.32 -16.80
C LEU A 249 42.78 -41.07 -17.06
N GLU A 250 43.62 -41.17 -16.03
CA GLU A 250 45.09 -41.09 -16.07
C GLU A 250 45.69 -39.87 -16.80
N TYR A 251 44.97 -38.74 -16.81
CA TYR A 251 45.47 -37.51 -17.44
C TYR A 251 46.75 -36.99 -16.76
N ARG A 252 47.76 -36.67 -17.57
CA ARG A 252 49.07 -36.12 -17.10
C ARG A 252 48.95 -34.86 -16.22
N ASN A 253 47.88 -34.09 -16.36
CA ASN A 253 47.46 -33.10 -15.39
C ASN A 253 45.92 -33.09 -15.33
N PRO A 254 45.29 -33.78 -14.36
CA PRO A 254 43.84 -33.97 -14.34
C PRO A 254 43.09 -32.65 -14.06
N GLN A 255 43.61 -31.78 -13.19
CA GLN A 255 42.97 -30.50 -12.87
C GLN A 255 42.90 -29.56 -14.10
N GLU A 256 43.97 -29.46 -14.89
CA GLU A 256 43.97 -28.70 -16.15
C GLU A 256 43.09 -29.34 -17.23
N ALA A 257 43.09 -30.68 -17.33
CA ALA A 257 42.23 -31.40 -18.28
C ALA A 257 40.74 -31.21 -17.94
N TYR A 258 40.34 -31.37 -16.67
CA TYR A 258 38.97 -31.13 -16.19
C TYR A 258 38.55 -29.69 -16.48
N LYS A 259 39.39 -28.70 -16.12
CA LYS A 259 39.11 -27.28 -16.41
C LYS A 259 38.89 -27.06 -17.91
N ARG A 260 39.78 -27.59 -18.76
CA ARG A 260 39.71 -27.44 -20.22
C ARG A 260 38.45 -28.07 -20.83
N MET A 261 37.94 -29.15 -20.26
CA MET A 261 36.75 -29.85 -20.75
C MET A 261 35.43 -29.26 -20.23
N PHE A 262 35.37 -28.90 -18.94
CA PHE A 262 34.11 -28.61 -18.25
C PHE A 262 33.94 -27.18 -17.73
N GLN A 263 35.01 -26.38 -17.68
CA GLN A 263 35.00 -25.01 -17.11
C GLN A 263 35.66 -23.97 -18.03
N THR A 264 35.73 -24.24 -19.34
CA THR A 264 36.34 -23.33 -20.32
C THR A 264 35.38 -23.01 -21.47
N ASN A 265 35.39 -21.75 -21.92
CA ASN A 265 34.52 -21.18 -22.96
C ASN A 265 33.04 -21.04 -22.57
N SER A 266 32.33 -20.29 -23.42
CA SER A 266 30.88 -20.03 -23.37
C SER A 266 30.01 -21.27 -23.07
N ASN A 267 30.34 -22.43 -23.65
CA ASN A 267 29.58 -23.68 -23.44
C ASN A 267 29.63 -24.26 -22.01
N SER A 268 30.50 -23.75 -21.12
CA SER A 268 30.56 -24.19 -19.72
C SER A 268 29.61 -23.44 -18.78
N LEU A 269 29.02 -22.34 -19.24
CA LEU A 269 28.06 -21.52 -18.49
C LEU A 269 26.78 -22.31 -18.15
N TYR A 270 26.07 -21.88 -17.11
CA TYR A 270 24.76 -22.44 -16.73
C TYR A 270 23.59 -21.70 -17.40
N PHE A 271 23.66 -20.37 -17.36
CA PHE A 271 22.68 -19.44 -17.93
C PHE A 271 23.05 -19.11 -19.40
N ALA A 272 22.58 -18.00 -19.96
CA ALA A 272 22.79 -17.65 -21.37
C ALA A 272 24.27 -17.58 -21.75
N LYS A 273 24.54 -17.83 -23.03
CA LYS A 273 25.90 -18.09 -23.52
C LYS A 273 26.09 -17.55 -24.93
N CYS A 274 27.20 -16.86 -25.17
CA CYS A 274 27.53 -16.36 -26.49
C CYS A 274 27.76 -17.51 -27.48
N GLY A 275 27.21 -17.39 -28.70
CA GLY A 275 27.47 -18.30 -29.81
C GLY A 275 28.96 -18.45 -30.15
N HIS A 276 29.75 -17.38 -30.05
CA HIS A 276 31.20 -17.45 -30.17
C HIS A 276 31.88 -17.88 -28.84
N PRO A 277 32.79 -18.89 -28.84
CA PRO A 277 33.34 -19.48 -27.60
C PRO A 277 34.11 -18.54 -26.65
N GLN A 278 34.58 -17.37 -27.13
CA GLN A 278 35.40 -16.39 -26.39
C GLN A 278 34.71 -15.05 -26.15
N GLU A 279 33.42 -14.94 -26.45
CA GLU A 279 32.63 -13.72 -26.27
C GLU A 279 31.84 -13.72 -24.96
N THR A 280 31.57 -12.54 -24.40
CA THR A 280 31.07 -12.42 -23.01
C THR A 280 29.96 -11.40 -22.77
N TRP A 281 29.52 -10.60 -23.76
CA TRP A 281 28.50 -9.56 -23.51
C TRP A 281 27.17 -10.12 -23.00
N LEU A 282 26.67 -11.21 -23.58
CA LEU A 282 25.35 -11.78 -23.29
C LEU A 282 25.21 -12.24 -21.82
N PRO A 283 26.04 -13.15 -21.28
CA PRO A 283 25.92 -13.59 -19.88
C PRO A 283 26.15 -12.46 -18.87
N LEU A 284 26.90 -11.41 -19.23
CA LEU A 284 27.09 -10.24 -18.37
C LEU A 284 25.87 -9.31 -18.40
N LEU A 285 25.22 -9.14 -19.55
CA LEU A 285 23.98 -8.38 -19.69
C LEU A 285 22.84 -9.07 -18.95
N GLU A 286 22.64 -10.36 -19.19
CA GLU A 286 21.65 -11.20 -18.51
C GLU A 286 21.83 -11.14 -16.99
N LYS A 287 23.04 -11.39 -16.47
CA LYS A 287 23.35 -11.25 -15.03
C LYS A 287 23.00 -9.86 -14.49
N CYS A 288 23.24 -8.79 -15.25
CA CYS A 288 22.90 -7.44 -14.83
C CYS A 288 21.39 -7.17 -14.86
N TYR A 289 20.65 -7.81 -15.78
CA TYR A 289 19.20 -7.76 -15.88
C TYR A 289 18.53 -8.55 -14.73
N ALA A 290 19.01 -9.77 -14.46
CA ALA A 290 18.67 -10.55 -13.27
C ALA A 290 18.93 -9.75 -11.99
N LYS A 291 20.08 -9.08 -11.86
CA LYS A 291 20.34 -8.16 -10.73
C LYS A 291 19.34 -7.00 -10.67
N ALA A 292 19.01 -6.38 -11.79
CA ALA A 292 18.08 -5.23 -11.84
C ALA A 292 16.67 -5.61 -11.36
N HIS A 293 16.26 -6.87 -11.58
CA HIS A 293 14.99 -7.45 -11.08
C HIS A 293 15.13 -8.19 -9.73
N GLY A 294 16.35 -8.52 -9.28
CA GLY A 294 16.67 -8.92 -7.90
C GLY A 294 17.35 -10.30 -7.75
N ASP A 295 17.15 -11.19 -8.73
CA ASP A 295 17.66 -12.56 -8.86
C ASP A 295 17.36 -13.14 -10.26
N TYR A 296 17.89 -14.32 -10.54
CA TYR A 296 17.62 -15.05 -11.77
C TYR A 296 16.15 -15.53 -11.88
N ALA A 297 15.52 -16.04 -10.82
CA ALA A 297 14.12 -16.46 -10.90
C ALA A 297 13.17 -15.31 -11.26
N ALA A 298 13.49 -14.07 -10.90
CA ALA A 298 12.73 -12.89 -11.33
C ALA A 298 12.67 -12.72 -12.86
N ILE A 299 13.62 -13.26 -13.64
CA ILE A 299 13.62 -13.19 -15.11
C ILE A 299 13.01 -14.42 -15.80
N GLU A 300 12.63 -15.47 -15.06
CA GLU A 300 11.79 -16.56 -15.58
C GLU A 300 10.39 -16.04 -15.96
N GLY A 301 9.98 -16.32 -17.20
CA GLY A 301 8.63 -16.05 -17.71
C GLY A 301 8.35 -14.57 -18.01
N GLY A 302 7.95 -14.26 -19.23
CA GLY A 302 7.64 -12.91 -19.66
C GLY A 302 7.25 -12.85 -21.13
N TRP A 303 7.13 -11.62 -21.66
CA TRP A 303 6.70 -11.35 -23.02
C TRP A 303 7.81 -10.61 -23.77
N THR A 304 8.07 -10.96 -25.04
CA THR A 304 9.14 -10.36 -25.84
C THR A 304 9.04 -8.83 -25.87
N GLY A 305 7.81 -8.30 -25.91
CA GLY A 305 7.50 -6.88 -25.86
C GLY A 305 7.97 -6.20 -24.57
N GLU A 306 7.77 -6.82 -23.40
CA GLU A 306 8.30 -6.32 -22.12
C GLU A 306 9.83 -6.26 -22.13
N GLY A 307 10.48 -7.28 -22.70
CA GLY A 307 11.94 -7.34 -22.82
C GLY A 307 12.45 -6.21 -23.71
N ILE A 308 11.82 -5.98 -24.86
CA ILE A 308 12.20 -4.87 -25.76
C ILE A 308 11.92 -3.52 -25.10
N GLU A 309 10.82 -3.32 -24.38
CA GLU A 309 10.57 -2.09 -23.61
C GLU A 309 11.67 -1.83 -22.57
N ASP A 310 11.98 -2.81 -21.72
CA ASP A 310 13.00 -2.68 -20.66
C ASP A 310 14.43 -2.44 -21.21
N LEU A 311 14.68 -2.84 -22.47
CA LEU A 311 15.96 -2.65 -23.15
C LEU A 311 16.01 -1.41 -24.06
N THR A 312 14.88 -0.75 -24.37
CA THR A 312 14.84 0.35 -25.36
C THR A 312 14.08 1.61 -24.94
N GLY A 313 13.27 1.57 -23.88
CA GLY A 313 12.34 2.64 -23.54
C GLY A 313 11.18 2.82 -24.51
N GLY A 314 10.96 1.82 -25.39
CA GLY A 314 9.83 1.75 -26.32
C GLY A 314 8.48 1.51 -25.63
N VAL A 315 7.46 1.27 -26.46
CA VAL A 315 6.09 0.94 -26.03
C VAL A 315 5.55 -0.24 -26.83
N ALA A 316 5.15 -1.31 -26.14
CA ALA A 316 4.66 -2.56 -26.72
C ALA A 316 3.14 -2.57 -26.91
N SER A 317 2.68 -2.81 -28.13
CA SER A 317 1.27 -3.15 -28.43
C SER A 317 1.17 -4.63 -28.77
N TYR A 318 0.20 -5.32 -28.17
CA TYR A 318 -0.04 -6.74 -28.42
C TYR A 318 -1.19 -6.92 -29.43
N ILE A 319 -1.02 -7.84 -30.39
CA ILE A 319 -1.95 -8.02 -31.51
C ILE A 319 -2.19 -9.52 -31.70
N PHE A 320 -3.41 -9.99 -31.45
CA PHE A 320 -3.82 -11.35 -31.77
C PHE A 320 -4.03 -11.51 -33.28
N ALA A 321 -3.58 -12.63 -33.85
CA ALA A 321 -3.67 -12.92 -35.29
C ALA A 321 -5.12 -13.01 -35.81
N THR A 322 -6.07 -13.30 -34.92
CA THR A 322 -7.52 -13.33 -35.17
C THR A 322 -8.13 -11.93 -35.32
N ASP A 323 -7.55 -10.94 -34.65
CA ASP A 323 -8.16 -9.63 -34.41
C ASP A 323 -7.64 -8.57 -35.40
N ILE A 324 -6.72 -8.97 -36.30
CA ILE A 324 -6.20 -8.14 -37.38
C ILE A 324 -7.29 -7.89 -38.43
N LEU A 325 -7.98 -6.74 -38.27
CA LEU A 325 -9.01 -6.24 -39.19
C LEU A 325 -8.50 -6.06 -40.63
N ASP A 326 -7.36 -5.39 -40.80
CA ASP A 326 -6.73 -5.17 -42.11
C ASP A 326 -5.32 -5.77 -42.15
N LYS A 327 -5.21 -6.88 -42.89
CA LYS A 327 -3.97 -7.64 -43.09
C LYS A 327 -2.99 -6.94 -44.05
N GLU A 328 -3.45 -6.03 -44.91
CA GLU A 328 -2.57 -5.17 -45.71
C GLU A 328 -2.03 -4.01 -44.88
N HIS A 329 -2.80 -3.48 -43.94
CA HIS A 329 -2.31 -2.50 -42.97
C HIS A 329 -1.27 -3.14 -42.02
N PHE A 330 -1.53 -4.33 -41.48
CA PHE A 330 -0.55 -5.01 -40.63
C PHE A 330 0.75 -5.37 -41.39
N TRP A 331 0.65 -5.77 -42.67
CA TRP A 331 1.83 -5.97 -43.52
C TRP A 331 2.67 -4.70 -43.68
N LYS A 332 2.03 -3.52 -43.84
CA LYS A 332 2.73 -2.22 -43.89
C LYS A 332 3.40 -1.86 -42.57
N GLN A 333 2.88 -2.29 -41.42
CA GLN A 333 3.56 -2.14 -40.13
C GLN A 333 4.77 -3.09 -40.01
N LEU A 334 4.63 -4.35 -40.45
CA LEU A 334 5.73 -5.33 -40.50
C LEU A 334 6.89 -4.85 -41.39
N LEU A 335 6.60 -4.20 -42.52
CA LEU A 335 7.62 -3.57 -43.38
C LEU A 335 8.42 -2.44 -42.70
N GLN A 336 7.99 -1.95 -41.53
CA GLN A 336 8.73 -0.98 -40.70
C GLN A 336 9.52 -1.61 -39.54
N ALA A 337 9.67 -2.94 -39.54
CA ALA A 337 10.57 -3.66 -38.63
C ALA A 337 12.01 -3.11 -38.72
N ASN A 338 12.67 -2.99 -37.58
CA ASN A 338 13.99 -2.38 -37.35
C ASN A 338 14.07 -0.85 -37.61
N ASN A 339 13.05 -0.26 -38.25
CA ASN A 339 12.96 1.18 -38.47
C ASN A 339 12.18 1.84 -37.32
N GLU A 340 10.85 1.84 -37.36
CA GLU A 340 10.00 2.40 -36.30
C GLU A 340 9.67 1.37 -35.21
N PHE A 341 9.62 0.08 -35.56
CA PHE A 341 9.18 -0.98 -34.66
C PHE A 341 10.21 -2.11 -34.53
N LEU A 342 10.18 -2.81 -33.41
CA LEU A 342 10.71 -4.17 -33.26
C LEU A 342 9.55 -5.13 -32.99
N PHE A 343 9.72 -6.41 -33.33
CA PHE A 343 8.64 -7.38 -33.33
C PHE A 343 9.07 -8.72 -32.67
N GLY A 344 8.30 -9.14 -31.67
CA GLY A 344 8.25 -10.53 -31.19
C GLY A 344 7.00 -11.24 -31.69
N CYS A 345 6.96 -12.57 -31.59
CA CYS A 345 5.75 -13.36 -31.79
C CYS A 345 5.78 -14.70 -31.04
N MET A 346 4.60 -15.20 -30.66
CA MET A 346 4.43 -16.46 -29.93
C MET A 346 3.15 -17.20 -30.34
N THR A 347 3.09 -18.49 -30.01
CA THR A 347 1.93 -19.37 -30.21
C THR A 347 1.74 -20.32 -29.03
N GLY A 348 0.56 -20.95 -28.93
CA GLY A 348 0.20 -21.85 -27.83
C GLY A 348 -0.36 -21.16 -26.57
N VAL A 349 -0.64 -19.85 -26.60
CA VAL A 349 -1.01 -19.07 -25.39
C VAL A 349 -2.38 -19.45 -24.80
N PHE A 350 -3.22 -20.09 -25.61
CA PHE A 350 -4.50 -20.71 -25.21
C PHE A 350 -4.48 -22.26 -25.31
N GLY A 351 -3.32 -22.86 -25.55
CA GLY A 351 -3.15 -24.31 -25.66
C GLY A 351 -2.90 -24.98 -24.30
N SER A 352 -3.30 -26.23 -24.16
CA SER A 352 -3.06 -27.04 -22.97
C SER A 352 -1.81 -27.93 -23.13
N GLY A 353 -0.63 -27.32 -23.31
CA GLY A 353 0.64 -28.03 -23.39
C GLY A 353 1.75 -27.28 -24.16
N PHE A 354 2.93 -27.92 -24.24
CA PHE A 354 4.07 -27.49 -25.05
C PHE A 354 4.16 -28.37 -26.32
N GLY A 355 3.43 -28.04 -27.38
CA GLY A 355 3.49 -28.74 -28.66
C GLY A 355 4.64 -28.32 -29.58
N ASP A 356 4.97 -29.20 -30.54
CA ASP A 356 5.68 -28.86 -31.78
C ASP A 356 4.64 -28.84 -32.92
N GLN A 357 4.41 -27.67 -33.52
CA GLN A 357 3.65 -27.52 -34.76
C GLN A 357 4.59 -27.26 -35.94
N LYS A 358 4.98 -28.35 -36.64
CA LYS A 358 5.90 -28.29 -37.80
C LYS A 358 7.23 -27.57 -37.46
N GLY A 359 7.73 -27.74 -36.24
CA GLY A 359 8.96 -27.14 -35.73
C GLY A 359 8.80 -25.79 -35.06
N ILE A 360 7.61 -25.18 -35.10
CA ILE A 360 7.27 -24.07 -34.20
C ILE A 360 6.87 -24.68 -32.85
N ILE A 361 7.70 -24.40 -31.84
CA ILE A 361 7.50 -24.78 -30.45
C ILE A 361 6.51 -23.81 -29.80
N GLU A 362 5.47 -24.36 -29.17
CA GLU A 362 4.43 -23.62 -28.42
C GLU A 362 4.94 -23.15 -27.06
N GLY A 363 4.36 -22.06 -26.53
CA GLY A 363 4.77 -21.48 -25.24
C GLY A 363 6.16 -20.82 -25.26
N HIS A 364 6.71 -20.56 -26.45
CA HIS A 364 8.06 -20.07 -26.65
C HIS A 364 8.11 -18.80 -27.51
N ALA A 365 9.03 -17.89 -27.17
CA ALA A 365 9.16 -16.58 -27.80
C ALA A 365 10.07 -16.61 -29.04
N TYR A 366 9.62 -16.00 -30.13
CA TYR A 366 10.38 -15.83 -31.38
C TYR A 366 10.55 -14.35 -31.70
N SER A 367 11.66 -14.03 -32.37
CA SER A 367 11.92 -12.68 -32.88
C SER A 367 11.65 -12.61 -34.38
N ILE A 368 10.96 -11.55 -34.84
CA ILE A 368 10.84 -11.23 -36.27
C ILE A 368 12.02 -10.31 -36.62
N GLN A 369 12.95 -10.84 -37.40
CA GLN A 369 14.22 -10.19 -37.69
C GLN A 369 14.18 -9.31 -38.94
N ARG A 370 13.51 -9.77 -39.99
CA ARG A 370 13.50 -9.11 -41.30
C ARG A 370 12.25 -9.47 -42.08
N VAL A 371 11.64 -8.45 -42.68
CA VAL A 371 10.44 -8.55 -43.52
C VAL A 371 10.80 -8.08 -44.92
N VAL A 372 10.40 -8.82 -45.95
CA VAL A 372 10.64 -8.44 -47.36
C VAL A 372 9.43 -8.72 -48.25
N GLU A 373 9.25 -7.86 -49.26
CA GLU A 373 8.33 -8.07 -50.38
C GLU A 373 9.15 -8.05 -51.68
N ILE A 374 9.26 -9.20 -52.36
CA ILE A 374 10.09 -9.39 -53.55
C ILE A 374 9.33 -10.28 -54.54
N GLU A 375 9.17 -9.84 -55.80
CA GLU A 375 8.55 -10.65 -56.87
C GLU A 375 7.22 -11.28 -56.45
N ASP A 376 6.34 -10.43 -55.90
CA ASP A 376 5.02 -10.76 -55.34
C ASP A 376 5.05 -11.81 -54.20
N LYS A 377 6.20 -11.98 -53.53
CA LYS A 377 6.35 -12.85 -52.34
C LYS A 377 6.60 -12.03 -51.08
N ARG A 378 5.76 -12.28 -50.08
CA ARG A 378 5.82 -11.70 -48.73
C ARG A 378 6.46 -12.70 -47.79
N LEU A 379 7.73 -12.47 -47.46
CA LEU A 379 8.57 -13.39 -46.70
C LEU A 379 9.10 -12.72 -45.43
N ILE A 380 9.10 -13.47 -44.33
CA ILE A 380 9.53 -13.03 -43.01
C ILE A 380 10.59 -14.00 -42.51
N LEU A 381 11.72 -13.45 -42.04
CA LEU A 381 12.76 -14.18 -41.31
C LEU A 381 12.46 -14.09 -39.81
N LEU A 382 12.35 -15.25 -39.17
CA LEU A 382 12.18 -15.39 -37.73
C LEU A 382 13.41 -16.08 -37.13
N ARG A 383 13.68 -15.84 -35.85
CA ARG A 383 14.67 -16.59 -35.09
C ARG A 383 14.14 -17.12 -33.77
N ASN A 384 14.43 -18.39 -33.52
CA ASN A 384 14.31 -19.08 -32.24
C ASN A 384 15.54 -18.80 -31.34
N PRO A 385 15.40 -18.21 -30.14
CA PRO A 385 16.52 -17.90 -29.24
C PRO A 385 17.26 -19.12 -28.65
N TRP A 386 16.77 -20.34 -28.85
CA TRP A 386 17.51 -21.57 -28.51
C TRP A 386 18.64 -21.86 -29.51
N GLY A 387 18.63 -21.23 -30.69
CA GLY A 387 19.58 -21.48 -31.76
C GLY A 387 19.44 -22.87 -32.39
N LYS A 388 18.19 -23.38 -32.41
CA LYS A 388 17.71 -24.66 -32.96
C LYS A 388 16.18 -24.65 -32.97
N GLY A 389 15.55 -25.61 -33.63
CA GLY A 389 14.09 -25.75 -33.63
C GLY A 389 13.43 -24.76 -34.59
N GLU A 390 13.56 -25.07 -35.88
CA GLU A 390 13.07 -24.25 -37.00
C GLU A 390 11.78 -24.81 -37.62
N TRP A 391 11.05 -23.92 -38.28
CA TRP A 391 9.92 -24.24 -39.18
C TRP A 391 10.27 -25.30 -40.24
N ARG A 392 9.34 -26.23 -40.49
CA ARG A 392 9.47 -27.37 -41.41
C ARG A 392 8.43 -27.37 -42.55
N GLY A 393 7.95 -26.18 -42.94
CA GLY A 393 6.96 -25.97 -44.02
C GLY A 393 7.52 -25.41 -45.33
N ALA A 394 6.75 -24.55 -46.01
CA ALA A 394 7.24 -23.82 -47.18
C ALA A 394 8.30 -22.78 -46.75
N TRP A 395 9.36 -22.61 -47.53
CA TRP A 395 10.54 -21.78 -47.19
C TRP A 395 11.39 -22.22 -45.99
N ALA A 396 11.04 -23.35 -45.35
CA ALA A 396 11.88 -24.02 -44.37
C ALA A 396 13.25 -24.45 -44.94
N ASP A 397 14.16 -24.80 -44.05
CA ASP A 397 15.46 -25.35 -44.41
C ASP A 397 15.32 -26.66 -45.20
N GLY A 398 16.08 -26.77 -46.30
CA GLY A 398 15.96 -27.86 -47.27
C GLY A 398 14.65 -27.89 -48.10
N SER A 399 13.75 -26.93 -47.94
CA SER A 399 12.45 -26.93 -48.62
C SER A 399 12.53 -26.54 -50.11
N LYS A 400 11.56 -27.02 -50.88
CA LYS A 400 11.57 -27.00 -52.37
C LYS A 400 11.46 -25.60 -53.00
N GLU A 401 11.05 -24.59 -52.24
CA GLU A 401 10.95 -23.20 -52.74
C GLU A 401 12.34 -22.55 -52.92
N TRP A 402 13.39 -23.11 -52.31
CA TRP A 402 14.74 -22.56 -52.36
C TRP A 402 15.44 -22.79 -53.71
N SER A 403 15.49 -21.74 -54.54
CA SER A 403 16.38 -21.70 -55.71
C SER A 403 17.75 -21.08 -55.39
N PRO A 404 18.80 -21.35 -56.18
CA PRO A 404 20.09 -20.65 -56.12
C PRO A 404 20.05 -19.14 -56.37
N GLU A 405 18.89 -18.61 -56.78
CA GLU A 405 18.63 -17.17 -56.86
C GLU A 405 17.99 -16.65 -55.57
N TRP A 406 17.01 -17.37 -55.03
CA TRP A 406 16.35 -17.00 -53.76
C TRP A 406 17.30 -17.05 -52.57
N MET A 407 18.15 -18.08 -52.47
CA MET A 407 19.22 -18.12 -51.46
C MET A 407 20.14 -16.89 -51.55
N ARG A 408 20.42 -16.40 -52.77
CA ARG A 408 21.28 -15.22 -53.00
C ARG A 408 20.56 -13.89 -52.76
N LYS A 409 19.27 -13.78 -53.12
CA LYS A 409 18.40 -12.62 -52.88
C LYS A 409 18.14 -12.40 -51.40
N LEU A 410 17.90 -13.48 -50.66
CA LEU A 410 17.62 -13.44 -49.22
C LEU A 410 18.91 -13.49 -48.38
N GLY A 411 20.00 -14.04 -48.90
CA GLY A 411 21.25 -14.25 -48.17
C GLY A 411 21.23 -15.48 -47.26
N HIS A 412 20.27 -16.38 -47.47
CA HIS A 412 20.01 -17.54 -46.63
C HIS A 412 21.14 -18.57 -46.71
N LYS A 413 21.35 -19.30 -45.62
CA LYS A 413 22.26 -20.44 -45.51
C LYS A 413 21.50 -21.56 -44.81
N PHE A 414 21.74 -22.81 -45.21
CA PHE A 414 21.15 -23.94 -44.49
C PHE A 414 21.98 -24.31 -43.25
N GLY A 415 21.31 -24.58 -42.13
CA GLY A 415 21.92 -24.94 -40.85
C GLY A 415 20.94 -24.88 -39.68
N GLU A 416 21.15 -25.74 -38.67
CA GLU A 416 20.40 -25.67 -37.40
C GLU A 416 21.01 -24.56 -36.52
N ASP A 417 20.60 -23.31 -36.79
CA ASP A 417 21.02 -22.11 -36.04
C ASP A 417 19.84 -21.29 -35.48
N GLY A 418 18.60 -21.75 -35.70
CA GLY A 418 17.37 -21.13 -35.24
C GLY A 418 16.75 -20.10 -36.19
N GLU A 419 17.40 -19.71 -37.29
CA GLU A 419 16.86 -18.72 -38.26
C GLU A 419 16.11 -19.39 -39.43
N PHE A 420 14.84 -19.01 -39.65
CA PHE A 420 14.03 -19.59 -40.72
C PHE A 420 13.12 -18.58 -41.41
N TRP A 421 12.86 -18.83 -42.70
CA TRP A 421 11.92 -18.05 -43.50
C TRP A 421 10.52 -18.69 -43.50
N ILE A 422 9.49 -17.85 -43.42
CA ILE A 422 8.08 -18.22 -43.58
C ILE A 422 7.38 -17.22 -44.49
N CYS A 423 6.27 -17.61 -45.14
CA CYS A 423 5.43 -16.66 -45.86
C CYS A 423 4.38 -16.02 -44.94
N TYR A 424 3.87 -14.85 -45.32
CA TYR A 424 2.94 -14.08 -44.49
C TYR A 424 1.64 -14.82 -44.17
N GLU A 425 1.15 -15.65 -45.10
CA GLU A 425 -0.07 -16.43 -44.91
C GLU A 425 0.11 -17.56 -43.90
N ASP A 426 1.29 -18.18 -43.83
CA ASP A 426 1.61 -19.21 -42.84
C ASP A 426 2.02 -18.61 -41.49
N LEU A 427 2.64 -17.43 -41.47
CA LEU A 427 2.87 -16.65 -40.23
C LEU A 427 1.54 -16.41 -39.49
N LEU A 428 0.53 -15.87 -40.19
CA LEU A 428 -0.81 -15.60 -39.63
C LEU A 428 -1.65 -16.86 -39.33
N ARG A 429 -1.18 -18.06 -39.70
CA ARG A 429 -1.84 -19.34 -39.38
C ARG A 429 -1.24 -20.05 -38.18
N HIS A 430 0.08 -19.93 -37.98
CA HIS A 430 0.82 -20.68 -36.96
C HIS A 430 1.21 -19.84 -35.73
N PHE A 431 1.31 -18.51 -35.86
CA PHE A 431 1.51 -17.61 -34.72
C PHE A 431 0.18 -16.98 -34.29
N GLN A 432 -0.06 -16.99 -32.98
CA GLN A 432 -1.30 -16.47 -32.38
C GLN A 432 -1.18 -15.00 -31.96
N ILE A 433 0.02 -14.56 -31.59
CA ILE A 433 0.27 -13.23 -31.02
C ILE A 433 1.49 -12.61 -31.68
N PHE A 434 1.38 -11.32 -32.02
CA PHE A 434 2.46 -10.45 -32.43
C PHE A 434 2.67 -9.34 -31.40
N GLU A 435 3.92 -9.10 -31.04
CA GLU A 435 4.35 -8.17 -30.00
C GLU A 435 5.09 -7.01 -30.67
N ARG A 436 4.38 -5.91 -30.96
CA ARG A 436 4.88 -4.79 -31.76
C ARG A 436 5.35 -3.67 -30.84
N VAL A 437 6.66 -3.43 -30.75
CA VAL A 437 7.23 -2.40 -29.89
C VAL A 437 7.66 -1.19 -30.71
N ARG A 438 7.00 -0.04 -30.50
CA ARG A 438 7.40 1.25 -31.09
C ARG A 438 8.64 1.78 -30.39
N LEU A 439 9.61 2.20 -31.18
CA LEU A 439 10.82 2.89 -30.71
C LEU A 439 10.64 4.42 -30.79
N PHE A 440 11.20 5.13 -29.81
CA PHE A 440 11.20 6.60 -29.77
C PHE A 440 12.61 7.14 -30.04
N GLY A 441 12.75 7.97 -31.06
CA GLY A 441 13.98 8.73 -31.32
C GLY A 441 14.01 10.09 -30.60
N PRO A 442 15.08 10.88 -30.80
CA PRO A 442 15.25 12.21 -30.18
C PRO A 442 14.18 13.22 -30.60
N GLU A 443 13.43 12.97 -31.67
CA GLU A 443 12.29 13.79 -32.11
C GLU A 443 11.05 13.66 -31.21
N TRP A 444 11.05 12.74 -30.24
CA TRP A 444 9.96 12.56 -29.28
C TRP A 444 10.27 13.17 -27.92
N ASN A 445 9.26 13.84 -27.38
CA ASN A 445 9.19 14.23 -25.98
C ASN A 445 8.23 13.30 -25.24
N VAL A 446 8.49 13.10 -23.95
CA VAL A 446 7.63 12.37 -23.02
C VAL A 446 7.29 13.25 -21.83
N SER A 447 6.03 13.20 -21.42
CA SER A 447 5.54 13.71 -20.14
C SER A 447 4.93 12.56 -19.37
N GLN A 448 5.12 12.50 -18.04
CA GLN A 448 4.53 11.45 -17.21
C GLN A 448 4.02 11.95 -15.86
N ILE A 449 3.02 11.26 -15.32
CA ILE A 449 2.45 11.49 -13.98
C ILE A 449 1.99 10.15 -13.38
N TRP A 450 2.17 9.98 -12.08
CA TRP A 450 1.83 8.74 -11.35
C TRP A 450 0.85 9.03 -10.20
N THR A 451 -0.03 8.08 -9.90
CA THR A 451 -0.94 8.13 -8.75
C THR A 451 -1.34 6.73 -8.29
N THR A 452 -1.66 6.58 -7.01
CA THR A 452 -2.47 5.47 -6.51
C THR A 452 -3.95 5.67 -6.86
N LEU A 453 -4.65 4.58 -7.18
CA LEU A 453 -6.10 4.47 -7.33
C LEU A 453 -6.64 3.31 -6.46
N HIS A 454 -7.81 3.49 -5.85
CA HIS A 454 -8.59 2.39 -5.27
C HIS A 454 -9.43 1.76 -6.37
N VAL A 455 -9.40 0.44 -6.49
CA VAL A 455 -10.14 -0.30 -7.50
C VAL A 455 -11.43 -0.84 -6.87
N PRO A 456 -12.63 -0.34 -7.24
CA PRO A 456 -13.89 -0.90 -6.77
C PRO A 456 -14.04 -2.37 -7.18
N TRP A 457 -14.88 -3.12 -6.45
CA TRP A 457 -15.21 -4.49 -6.83
C TRP A 457 -16.12 -4.54 -8.08
N VAL A 458 -17.00 -3.53 -8.22
CA VAL A 458 -17.82 -3.32 -9.41
C VAL A 458 -16.95 -2.73 -10.52
N GLU A 459 -17.10 -3.24 -11.74
CA GLU A 459 -16.16 -2.99 -12.85
C GLU A 459 -16.43 -1.66 -13.59
N GLU A 460 -16.38 -0.54 -12.87
CA GLU A 460 -16.71 0.80 -13.35
C GLU A 460 -15.46 1.66 -13.70
N TYR A 461 -15.67 2.80 -14.34
CA TYR A 461 -14.61 3.80 -14.53
C TYR A 461 -14.33 4.52 -13.21
N ASN A 462 -13.04 4.74 -12.91
CA ASN A 462 -12.62 5.44 -11.71
C ASN A 462 -13.06 6.91 -11.77
N GLU A 463 -13.66 7.39 -10.69
CA GLU A 463 -14.00 8.81 -10.52
C GLU A 463 -12.75 9.71 -10.48
N THR A 464 -11.58 9.13 -10.16
CA THR A 464 -10.27 9.77 -10.35
C THR A 464 -9.75 9.45 -11.75
N TYR A 465 -9.54 10.49 -12.55
CA TYR A 465 -9.09 10.39 -13.94
C TYR A 465 -7.90 11.31 -14.21
N PHE A 466 -7.19 11.08 -15.31
CA PHE A 466 -6.08 11.93 -15.75
C PHE A 466 -6.56 12.99 -16.74
N THR A 467 -5.86 14.11 -16.80
CA THR A 467 -6.06 15.14 -17.83
C THR A 467 -4.74 15.49 -18.50
N PHE A 468 -4.80 15.82 -19.78
CA PHE A 468 -3.65 16.41 -20.49
C PHE A 468 -4.09 17.52 -21.43
N THR A 469 -3.19 18.48 -21.67
CA THR A 469 -3.36 19.44 -22.77
C THR A 469 -2.22 19.30 -23.76
N THR A 470 -2.51 19.44 -25.04
CA THR A 470 -1.53 19.39 -26.13
C THR A 470 -1.56 20.73 -26.85
N THR A 471 -0.41 21.39 -26.98
CA THR A 471 -0.30 22.72 -27.60
C THR A 471 -0.25 22.69 -29.13
N GLN A 472 -0.11 21.53 -29.76
CA GLN A 472 0.09 21.34 -31.20
C GLN A 472 -0.65 20.10 -31.70
N SER A 473 -1.03 20.08 -32.98
CA SER A 473 -1.57 18.87 -33.62
C SER A 473 -0.44 17.96 -34.11
N GLY A 474 -0.62 16.64 -34.01
CA GLY A 474 0.35 15.65 -34.47
C GLY A 474 0.15 14.26 -33.85
N PRO A 475 1.06 13.32 -34.14
CA PRO A 475 1.01 11.97 -33.59
C PRO A 475 1.39 11.95 -32.11
N VAL A 476 0.55 11.29 -31.31
CA VAL A 476 0.64 11.13 -29.86
C VAL A 476 0.48 9.65 -29.50
N VAL A 477 1.30 9.15 -28.58
CA VAL A 477 1.14 7.82 -28.00
C VAL A 477 0.79 7.98 -26.52
N ILE A 478 -0.39 7.50 -26.15
CA ILE A 478 -0.91 7.54 -24.78
C ILE A 478 -0.73 6.15 -24.18
N VAL A 479 -0.09 6.07 -23.01
CA VAL A 479 0.26 4.81 -22.36
C VAL A 479 -0.11 4.87 -20.89
N LEU A 480 -1.01 3.99 -20.48
CA LEU A 480 -1.30 3.73 -19.07
C LEU A 480 -0.48 2.52 -18.63
N SER A 481 0.21 2.60 -17.50
CA SER A 481 1.06 1.52 -16.98
C SER A 481 0.87 1.36 -15.49
N GLN A 482 1.00 0.13 -14.97
CA GLN A 482 1.23 -0.10 -13.55
C GLN A 482 2.73 -0.25 -13.27
N LEU A 483 3.10 -0.37 -11.99
CA LEU A 483 4.48 -0.68 -11.59
C LEU A 483 4.88 -2.07 -12.13
N ASN A 484 6.08 -2.19 -12.69
CA ASN A 484 6.67 -3.48 -13.03
C ASN A 484 6.91 -4.28 -11.74
N ASP A 485 6.19 -5.38 -11.54
CA ASP A 485 6.21 -6.17 -10.29
C ASP A 485 7.44 -7.07 -10.16
N ARG A 486 8.04 -7.45 -11.29
CA ARG A 486 9.22 -8.30 -11.43
C ARG A 486 10.36 -7.90 -10.49
N TYR A 487 10.65 -6.60 -10.37
CA TYR A 487 11.75 -6.11 -9.52
C TYR A 487 11.45 -6.04 -8.01
N PHE A 488 10.24 -6.45 -7.61
CA PHE A 488 9.87 -6.72 -6.22
C PHE A 488 9.09 -8.04 -6.05
N ARG A 489 9.40 -9.07 -6.87
CA ARG A 489 8.78 -10.40 -6.83
C ARG A 489 8.74 -11.00 -5.42
N GLY A 490 7.61 -11.62 -5.08
CA GLY A 490 7.19 -12.02 -3.74
C GLY A 490 6.44 -10.94 -2.95
N LEU A 491 6.71 -9.65 -3.21
CA LEU A 491 6.03 -8.53 -2.55
C LEU A 491 4.94 -7.88 -3.43
N GLU A 492 4.53 -8.49 -4.54
CA GLU A 492 3.48 -7.97 -5.45
C GLU A 492 2.19 -7.58 -4.70
N GLY A 493 1.71 -8.52 -3.88
CA GLY A 493 0.38 -8.54 -3.25
C GLY A 493 -0.48 -9.68 -3.79
N GLN A 494 -1.74 -9.73 -3.35
CA GLN A 494 -2.74 -10.73 -3.75
C GLN A 494 -3.58 -10.29 -4.96
N TYR A 495 -3.49 -9.02 -5.36
CA TYR A 495 -4.34 -8.44 -6.39
C TYR A 495 -3.61 -8.34 -7.72
N THR A 496 -4.18 -8.96 -8.74
CA THR A 496 -3.79 -8.88 -10.15
C THR A 496 -4.67 -7.85 -10.84
N PHE A 497 -4.10 -6.90 -11.59
CA PHE A 497 -4.84 -5.79 -12.22
C PHE A 497 -4.74 -5.84 -13.75
N GLN A 498 -5.86 -5.68 -14.45
CA GLN A 498 -5.93 -5.38 -15.88
C GLN A 498 -6.35 -3.91 -16.07
N LEU A 499 -5.69 -3.23 -17.00
CA LEU A 499 -5.85 -1.80 -17.24
C LEU A 499 -6.64 -1.52 -18.52
N SER A 500 -7.51 -0.51 -18.51
CA SER A 500 -8.11 0.08 -19.70
C SER A 500 -8.41 1.56 -19.49
N PHE A 501 -8.54 2.32 -20.57
CA PHE A 501 -8.93 3.73 -20.53
C PHE A 501 -9.76 4.17 -21.74
N ARG A 502 -10.55 5.24 -21.55
CA ARG A 502 -11.19 6.01 -22.62
C ARG A 502 -10.58 7.40 -22.70
N VAL A 503 -10.29 7.88 -23.91
CA VAL A 503 -9.83 9.25 -24.17
C VAL A 503 -11.01 10.09 -24.64
N HIS A 504 -11.24 11.23 -24.00
CA HIS A 504 -12.27 12.20 -24.36
C HIS A 504 -11.61 13.54 -24.71
N LYS A 505 -12.21 14.29 -25.64
CA LYS A 505 -11.76 15.63 -26.04
C LYS A 505 -12.70 16.67 -25.44
N ALA A 506 -12.17 17.72 -24.82
CA ALA A 506 -13.00 18.75 -24.20
C ALA A 506 -13.97 19.38 -25.21
N GLY A 507 -15.28 19.31 -24.92
CA GLY A 507 -16.35 19.79 -25.80
C GLY A 507 -16.80 18.81 -26.90
N TYR A 508 -16.32 17.56 -26.90
CA TYR A 508 -16.85 16.46 -27.71
C TYR A 508 -17.76 15.56 -26.86
N GLU A 509 -18.77 14.94 -27.48
CA GLU A 509 -19.73 14.06 -26.79
C GLU A 509 -19.47 12.59 -27.17
N GLY A 510 -19.29 11.75 -26.15
CA GLY A 510 -18.71 10.41 -26.31
C GLY A 510 -17.18 10.39 -26.11
N TYR A 511 -16.54 9.27 -26.43
CA TYR A 511 -15.10 9.08 -26.39
C TYR A 511 -14.48 9.13 -27.79
N LEU A 512 -13.23 9.57 -27.89
CA LEU A 512 -12.43 9.54 -29.12
C LEU A 512 -11.96 8.12 -29.43
N VAL A 513 -11.53 7.39 -28.39
CA VAL A 513 -11.08 6.00 -28.46
C VAL A 513 -11.20 5.34 -27.09
N ARG A 514 -11.41 4.03 -27.09
CA ARG A 514 -11.24 3.13 -25.94
C ARG A 514 -9.99 2.29 -26.20
N SER A 515 -9.12 2.14 -25.21
CA SER A 515 -8.03 1.16 -25.29
C SER A 515 -8.60 -0.24 -25.07
N GLU A 516 -8.37 -1.17 -25.99
CA GLU A 516 -8.82 -2.55 -25.77
C GLU A 516 -8.04 -3.21 -24.63
N PRO A 517 -8.71 -3.97 -23.73
CA PRO A 517 -8.09 -4.51 -22.53
C PRO A 517 -7.28 -5.77 -22.85
N ASP A 518 -5.96 -5.69 -22.71
CA ASP A 518 -5.06 -6.80 -22.92
C ASP A 518 -5.37 -8.00 -22.00
N LEU A 519 -5.85 -9.11 -22.57
CA LEU A 519 -6.34 -10.30 -21.84
C LEU A 519 -5.25 -11.02 -21.02
N ARG A 520 -3.97 -10.83 -21.36
CA ARG A 520 -2.82 -11.49 -20.72
C ARG A 520 -1.64 -10.55 -20.43
N PHE A 521 -1.68 -9.31 -20.93
CA PHE A 521 -0.57 -8.35 -20.85
C PHE A 521 -0.94 -7.22 -19.90
N LEU A 522 -0.62 -7.41 -18.62
CA LEU A 522 -1.19 -6.59 -17.55
C LEU A 522 -0.39 -5.31 -17.29
N ARG A 523 0.89 -5.28 -17.68
CA ARG A 523 1.86 -4.23 -17.30
C ARG A 523 1.47 -2.84 -17.79
N SER A 524 0.98 -2.74 -19.02
CA SER A 524 0.64 -1.47 -19.66
C SER A 524 -0.25 -1.66 -20.88
N VAL A 525 -1.16 -0.70 -21.08
CA VAL A 525 -2.05 -0.61 -22.25
C VAL A 525 -1.84 0.75 -22.93
N ASN A 526 -1.93 0.80 -24.26
CA ASN A 526 -1.59 1.99 -25.05
C ASN A 526 -2.49 2.20 -26.27
N VAL A 527 -2.55 3.44 -26.75
CA VAL A 527 -3.15 3.81 -28.04
C VAL A 527 -2.28 4.85 -28.75
N GLU A 528 -2.07 4.66 -30.05
CA GLU A 528 -1.48 5.64 -30.96
C GLU A 528 -2.58 6.43 -31.67
N LEU A 529 -2.51 7.76 -31.65
CA LEU A 529 -3.50 8.66 -32.24
C LEU A 529 -2.82 9.82 -32.96
N GLU A 530 -3.49 10.40 -33.96
CA GLU A 530 -3.24 11.77 -34.37
C GLU A 530 -4.25 12.68 -33.66
N LEU A 531 -3.76 13.67 -32.91
CA LEU A 531 -4.57 14.56 -32.10
C LEU A 531 -4.45 16.02 -32.57
N ASP A 532 -5.44 16.83 -32.19
CA ASP A 532 -5.41 18.28 -32.36
C ASP A 532 -4.72 18.96 -31.17
N ALA A 533 -4.42 20.24 -31.30
CA ALA A 533 -4.21 21.10 -30.13
C ALA A 533 -5.52 21.21 -29.33
N GLY A 534 -5.47 20.99 -28.02
CA GLY A 534 -6.67 20.97 -27.17
C GLY A 534 -6.44 20.37 -25.78
N ALA A 535 -7.52 20.30 -25.00
CA ALA A 535 -7.56 19.62 -23.71
C ALA A 535 -8.28 18.26 -23.84
N TYR A 536 -7.76 17.26 -23.13
CA TYR A 536 -8.18 15.87 -23.19
C TYR A 536 -8.28 15.26 -21.78
N GLU A 537 -9.26 14.39 -21.61
CA GLU A 537 -9.55 13.67 -20.36
C GLU A 537 -9.36 12.17 -20.61
N VAL A 538 -8.72 11.47 -19.67
CA VAL A 538 -8.40 10.04 -19.77
C VAL A 538 -8.99 9.32 -18.56
N TYR A 539 -10.19 8.77 -18.76
CA TYR A 539 -10.93 8.02 -17.75
C TYR A 539 -10.41 6.59 -17.71
N VAL A 540 -10.07 6.11 -16.52
CA VAL A 540 -9.38 4.84 -16.32
C VAL A 540 -10.31 3.82 -15.69
N LYS A 541 -10.40 2.63 -16.27
CA LYS A 541 -11.15 1.48 -15.75
C LYS A 541 -10.14 0.38 -15.43
N ILE A 542 -10.18 -0.13 -14.21
CA ILE A 542 -9.25 -1.18 -13.75
C ILE A 542 -10.09 -2.36 -13.29
N LYS A 543 -9.80 -3.53 -13.84
CA LYS A 543 -10.36 -4.80 -13.39
C LYS A 543 -9.35 -5.46 -12.48
N ALA A 544 -9.78 -5.91 -11.30
CA ALA A 544 -8.91 -6.59 -10.34
C ALA A 544 -9.44 -7.98 -10.02
N TRP A 545 -8.52 -8.93 -9.86
CA TRP A 545 -8.80 -10.25 -9.31
C TRP A 545 -7.95 -10.44 -8.06
N ARG A 546 -8.54 -10.98 -7.00
CA ARG A 546 -7.82 -11.45 -5.82
C ARG A 546 -7.43 -12.90 -6.03
N ASN A 547 -6.17 -13.24 -5.78
CA ASN A 547 -5.69 -14.61 -5.70
C ASN A 547 -5.41 -14.94 -4.23
N ASP A 548 -6.20 -15.86 -3.69
CA ASP A 548 -6.16 -16.27 -2.28
C ASP A 548 -5.03 -17.29 -2.01
N ASP A 549 -4.47 -17.91 -3.06
CA ASP A 549 -3.27 -18.76 -3.00
C ASP A 549 -1.97 -17.94 -2.82
N LYS A 550 -2.06 -16.61 -2.95
CA LYS A 550 -0.96 -15.68 -2.63
C LYS A 550 -1.12 -15.09 -1.22
N LEU A 551 0.01 -14.87 -0.57
CA LEU A 551 0.11 -14.14 0.69
C LEU A 551 0.08 -12.61 0.45
N PRO A 552 -0.58 -11.83 1.32
CA PRO A 552 -0.44 -10.38 1.30
C PRO A 552 0.96 -9.96 1.74
N VAL A 553 1.42 -8.78 1.29
CA VAL A 553 2.78 -8.26 1.49
C VAL A 553 3.24 -8.33 2.96
N GLN A 554 2.37 -7.96 3.90
CA GLN A 554 2.64 -8.02 5.34
C GLN A 554 2.81 -9.45 5.90
N ALA A 555 2.25 -10.47 5.26
CA ALA A 555 2.45 -11.87 5.61
C ALA A 555 3.75 -12.42 4.99
N THR A 556 4.04 -12.14 3.71
CA THR A 556 5.30 -12.54 3.06
C THR A 556 6.52 -11.99 3.80
N ILE A 557 6.46 -10.74 4.26
CA ILE A 557 7.51 -10.14 5.11
C ILE A 557 7.67 -10.92 6.43
N ARG A 558 6.57 -11.38 7.05
CA ARG A 558 6.64 -12.20 8.27
C ARG A 558 7.21 -13.61 8.02
N LYS A 559 6.92 -14.23 6.87
CA LYS A 559 7.50 -15.51 6.41
C LYS A 559 9.03 -15.40 6.33
N TRP A 560 9.55 -14.38 5.65
CA TRP A 560 10.97 -14.29 5.28
C TRP A 560 11.88 -13.42 6.17
N ALA A 561 11.35 -12.51 7.01
CA ALA A 561 12.18 -11.56 7.77
C ALA A 561 13.15 -12.20 8.80
N LYS A 562 12.89 -13.44 9.23
CA LYS A 562 13.78 -14.19 10.14
C LYS A 562 14.91 -14.92 9.40
N THR A 563 14.65 -15.41 8.19
CA THR A 563 15.53 -16.32 7.44
C THR A 563 16.32 -15.56 6.36
N LYS A 564 15.65 -15.00 5.36
CA LYS A 564 16.26 -14.27 4.24
C LYS A 564 16.26 -12.74 4.47
N ARG A 565 16.82 -12.31 5.60
CA ARG A 565 16.85 -10.89 6.04
C ARG A 565 17.37 -9.93 4.97
N ASP A 566 18.49 -10.26 4.34
CA ASP A 566 19.14 -9.33 3.41
C ASP A 566 18.44 -9.30 2.04
N LYS A 567 17.87 -10.42 1.58
CA LYS A 567 16.88 -10.47 0.50
C LYS A 567 15.70 -9.54 0.75
N VAL A 568 15.02 -9.69 1.89
CA VAL A 568 13.87 -8.85 2.27
C VAL A 568 14.29 -7.38 2.36
N SER A 569 15.50 -7.08 2.84
CA SER A 569 16.03 -5.72 2.83
C SER A 569 16.38 -5.20 1.42
N ARG A 570 16.72 -6.06 0.46
CA ARG A 570 16.99 -5.68 -0.94
C ARG A 570 15.68 -5.42 -1.67
N ILE A 571 14.81 -6.43 -1.70
CA ILE A 571 13.51 -6.44 -2.38
C ILE A 571 12.55 -5.41 -1.77
N GLY A 572 12.56 -5.22 -0.45
CA GLY A 572 11.75 -4.16 0.18
C GLY A 572 12.18 -2.75 -0.19
N LYS A 573 13.47 -2.49 -0.47
CA LYS A 573 13.92 -1.18 -1.00
C LYS A 573 13.45 -0.96 -2.44
N SER A 574 13.43 -2.01 -3.26
CA SER A 574 12.81 -1.97 -4.60
C SER A 574 11.32 -1.63 -4.51
N TYR A 575 10.60 -2.33 -3.63
CA TYR A 575 9.17 -2.10 -3.39
C TYR A 575 8.88 -0.67 -2.91
N ASP A 576 9.66 -0.16 -1.94
CA ASP A 576 9.55 1.22 -1.43
C ASP A 576 9.80 2.26 -2.54
N LEU A 577 10.82 2.02 -3.38
CA LEU A 577 11.13 2.87 -4.53
C LEU A 577 9.97 2.88 -5.55
N ALA A 578 9.40 1.71 -5.85
CA ALA A 578 8.28 1.56 -6.77
C ALA A 578 7.05 2.34 -6.28
N HIS A 579 6.58 2.03 -5.06
CA HIS A 579 5.36 2.61 -4.51
C HIS A 579 5.52 4.10 -4.13
N SER A 580 6.76 4.62 -4.01
CA SER A 580 7.00 6.06 -3.88
C SER A 580 6.53 6.88 -5.09
N ARG A 581 6.47 6.27 -6.30
CA ARG A 581 5.94 6.91 -7.52
C ARG A 581 4.45 7.22 -7.41
N GLY A 582 3.67 6.30 -6.84
CA GLY A 582 2.22 6.44 -6.67
C GLY A 582 1.78 7.40 -5.58
N ARG A 583 2.72 8.01 -4.84
CA ARG A 583 2.40 8.84 -3.68
C ARG A 583 1.52 10.02 -4.09
N ILE A 584 0.30 10.06 -3.55
CA ILE A 584 -0.65 11.14 -3.78
C ILE A 584 -0.03 12.47 -3.31
N VAL A 585 0.19 13.36 -4.27
CA VAL A 585 0.59 14.75 -4.04
C VAL A 585 -0.67 15.61 -4.20
N GLU A 586 -1.13 16.18 -3.09
CA GLU A 586 -2.23 17.13 -3.07
C GLU A 586 -1.85 18.41 -3.82
N THR A 587 -2.74 18.87 -4.68
CA THR A 587 -2.71 20.20 -5.28
C THR A 587 -2.91 21.30 -4.23
N LYS A 588 -2.54 22.54 -4.57
CA LYS A 588 -2.79 23.72 -3.72
C LYS A 588 -4.28 24.04 -3.55
N GLU A 589 -5.16 23.42 -4.32
CA GLU A 589 -6.61 23.60 -4.27
C GLU A 589 -7.24 22.52 -3.38
N GLU A 590 -7.00 21.23 -3.64
CA GLU A 590 -7.41 20.12 -2.75
C GLU A 590 -6.97 20.38 -1.31
N LYS A 591 -5.72 20.80 -1.11
CA LYS A 591 -5.19 21.12 0.21
C LYS A 591 -6.00 22.21 0.92
N LYS A 592 -6.39 23.29 0.23
CA LYS A 592 -7.20 24.38 0.82
C LYS A 592 -8.59 23.89 1.19
N VAL A 593 -9.21 23.03 0.37
CA VAL A 593 -10.53 22.47 0.68
C VAL A 593 -10.42 21.56 1.91
N ARG A 594 -9.39 20.72 2.02
CA ARG A 594 -9.16 19.95 3.26
C ARG A 594 -8.98 20.87 4.46
N GLU A 595 -8.13 21.89 4.38
CA GLU A 595 -7.91 22.83 5.50
C GLU A 595 -9.23 23.49 5.93
N ALA A 596 -10.06 23.93 4.98
CA ALA A 596 -11.40 24.49 5.27
C ALA A 596 -12.39 23.46 5.84
N TYR A 597 -12.36 22.20 5.39
CA TYR A 597 -13.20 21.13 5.92
C TYR A 597 -12.75 20.68 7.33
N GLU A 598 -11.44 20.60 7.57
CA GLU A 598 -10.88 20.34 8.90
C GLU A 598 -11.26 21.47 9.86
N GLU A 599 -11.22 22.73 9.42
CA GLU A 599 -11.75 23.87 10.18
C GLU A 599 -13.25 23.74 10.45
N LYS A 600 -14.11 23.50 9.44
CA LYS A 600 -15.55 23.22 9.63
C LYS A 600 -15.79 22.10 10.64
N ARG A 601 -15.08 20.97 10.52
CA ARG A 601 -15.21 19.79 11.39
C ARG A 601 -14.75 20.08 12.82
N MET A 602 -13.66 20.83 12.99
CA MET A 602 -13.15 21.24 14.31
C MET A 602 -14.09 22.26 14.97
N GLN A 603 -14.69 23.19 14.20
CA GLN A 603 -15.75 24.07 14.68
C GLN A 603 -16.99 23.27 15.11
N LYS A 604 -17.43 22.28 14.34
CA LYS A 604 -18.55 21.38 14.67
C LYS A 604 -18.29 20.57 15.95
N LYS A 605 -17.07 20.03 16.14
CA LYS A 605 -16.65 19.40 17.41
C LYS A 605 -16.64 20.40 18.58
N ARG A 606 -16.06 21.60 18.38
CA ARG A 606 -16.01 22.67 19.40
C ARG A 606 -17.42 23.09 19.83
N ALA A 607 -18.35 23.22 18.89
CA ALA A 607 -19.75 23.52 19.16
C ALA A 607 -20.46 22.40 19.94
N ALA A 608 -20.24 21.13 19.59
CA ALA A 608 -20.82 19.99 20.31
C ALA A 608 -20.31 19.90 21.77
N VAL A 609 -19.00 20.11 22.00
CA VAL A 609 -18.44 20.18 23.36
C VAL A 609 -18.99 21.39 24.13
N LYS A 610 -19.18 22.54 23.47
CA LYS A 610 -19.79 23.75 24.04
C LYS A 610 -21.27 23.52 24.41
N GLU A 611 -22.02 22.73 23.64
CA GLU A 611 -23.40 22.34 23.96
C GLU A 611 -23.47 21.35 25.13
N ASP A 612 -22.63 20.32 25.15
CA ASP A 612 -22.55 19.37 26.26
C ASP A 612 -22.11 20.05 27.58
N LEU A 613 -21.18 21.02 27.52
CA LEU A 613 -20.84 21.89 28.65
C LEU A 613 -22.05 22.72 29.10
N ARG A 614 -22.77 23.39 28.18
CA ARG A 614 -24.02 24.12 28.50
C ARG A 614 -25.06 23.20 29.15
N LYS A 615 -25.20 21.95 28.69
CA LYS A 615 -26.11 20.95 29.25
C LYS A 615 -25.70 20.53 30.66
N LYS A 616 -24.44 20.11 30.85
CA LYS A 616 -23.86 19.77 32.17
C LYS A 616 -23.99 20.91 33.18
N ASN A 617 -23.75 22.15 32.74
CA ASN A 617 -23.91 23.34 33.59
C ASN A 617 -25.38 23.60 33.97
N LYS A 618 -26.33 23.42 33.04
CA LYS A 618 -27.77 23.50 33.34
C LYS A 618 -28.23 22.40 34.28
N ASP A 619 -27.79 21.16 34.07
CA ASP A 619 -28.11 20.03 34.94
C ASP A 619 -27.54 20.23 36.35
N ALA A 620 -26.31 20.73 36.48
CA ALA A 620 -25.71 21.10 37.76
C ALA A 620 -26.48 22.23 38.47
N TYR A 621 -26.94 23.25 37.73
CA TYR A 621 -27.81 24.30 38.26
C TYR A 621 -29.15 23.77 38.76
N TYR A 622 -29.85 22.93 37.98
CA TYR A 622 -31.11 22.30 38.41
C TYR A 622 -30.91 21.39 39.64
N GLN A 623 -29.79 20.66 39.72
CA GLN A 623 -29.44 19.87 40.90
C GLN A 623 -29.20 20.75 42.13
N LYS A 624 -28.40 21.82 42.02
CA LYS A 624 -28.17 22.79 43.11
C LYS A 624 -29.47 23.46 43.56
N LYS A 625 -30.31 23.94 42.63
CA LYS A 625 -31.62 24.52 42.94
C LYS A 625 -32.52 23.54 43.70
N LYS A 626 -32.62 22.29 43.23
CA LYS A 626 -33.39 21.22 43.90
C LYS A 626 -32.83 20.84 45.27
N GLN A 627 -31.51 20.95 45.49
CA GLN A 627 -30.90 20.80 46.82
C GLN A 627 -31.23 21.97 47.73
N HIS A 628 -31.16 23.21 47.23
CA HIS A 628 -31.50 24.44 47.97
C HIS A 628 -32.99 24.46 48.39
N GLU A 629 -33.92 24.16 47.49
CA GLU A 629 -35.35 24.01 47.79
C GLU A 629 -35.60 22.93 48.88
N ARG A 630 -34.90 21.79 48.78
CA ARG A 630 -34.94 20.73 49.81
C ARG A 630 -34.35 21.19 51.15
N ALA A 631 -33.31 22.02 51.14
CA ALA A 631 -32.71 22.58 52.35
C ALA A 631 -33.67 23.58 53.02
N GLN A 632 -34.26 24.51 52.26
CA GLN A 632 -35.28 25.44 52.76
C GLN A 632 -36.51 24.69 53.32
N ALA A 633 -37.00 23.66 52.64
CA ALA A 633 -38.11 22.85 53.14
C ALA A 633 -37.77 22.08 54.43
N ARG A 634 -36.54 21.57 54.56
CA ARG A 634 -36.03 20.95 55.81
C ARG A 634 -35.89 21.97 56.94
N ALA A 635 -35.38 23.17 56.65
CA ALA A 635 -35.29 24.27 57.62
C ALA A 635 -36.68 24.72 58.09
N ALA A 636 -37.65 24.87 57.19
CA ALA A 636 -39.04 25.21 57.51
C ALA A 636 -39.70 24.18 58.44
N LYS A 637 -39.65 22.88 58.08
CA LYS A 637 -40.18 21.78 58.93
C LYS A 637 -39.46 21.70 60.28
N THR A 638 -38.17 22.00 60.33
CA THR A 638 -37.40 22.05 61.59
C THR A 638 -37.84 23.23 62.46
N ARG A 639 -38.00 24.43 61.88
CA ARG A 639 -38.51 25.64 62.55
C ARG A 639 -39.93 25.45 63.07
N GLU A 640 -40.77 24.70 62.36
CA GLU A 640 -42.12 24.32 62.79
C GLU A 640 -42.10 23.30 63.94
N ARG A 641 -41.31 22.21 63.82
CA ARG A 641 -41.14 21.22 64.89
C ARG A 641 -40.52 21.80 66.18
N LEU A 642 -39.77 22.90 66.06
CA LEU A 642 -39.29 23.70 67.19
C LEU A 642 -40.39 24.61 67.79
N LYS A 643 -41.35 25.10 66.99
CA LYS A 643 -42.54 25.82 67.49
C LYS A 643 -43.46 24.87 68.26
N THR A 644 -43.77 23.69 67.72
CA THR A 644 -44.65 22.71 68.40
C THR A 644 -44.04 22.23 69.72
N LYS A 645 -42.75 21.83 69.74
CA LYS A 645 -42.05 21.46 70.99
C LYS A 645 -42.01 22.59 72.03
N LYS A 646 -41.97 23.87 71.61
CA LYS A 646 -42.09 25.01 72.54
C LYS A 646 -43.52 25.15 73.09
N ALA A 647 -44.55 24.94 72.27
CA ALA A 647 -45.95 24.95 72.71
C ALA A 647 -46.28 23.77 73.66
N GLU A 648 -45.79 22.56 73.38
CA GLU A 648 -45.94 21.37 74.22
C GLU A 648 -45.31 21.58 75.60
N LYS A 649 -44.05 22.08 75.66
CA LYS A 649 -43.40 22.44 76.94
C LYS A 649 -44.19 23.52 77.71
N ALA A 650 -44.80 24.48 77.02
CA ALA A 650 -45.66 25.48 77.65
C ALA A 650 -46.97 24.90 78.20
N LYS A 651 -47.58 23.90 77.52
CA LYS A 651 -48.77 23.20 78.00
C LYS A 651 -48.48 22.35 79.23
N ALA A 652 -47.45 21.51 79.17
CA ALA A 652 -47.03 20.67 80.29
C ALA A 652 -46.64 21.49 81.54
N SER A 653 -46.07 22.69 81.35
CA SER A 653 -45.78 23.64 82.43
C SER A 653 -47.03 24.22 83.12
N LYS A 654 -48.16 24.32 82.40
CA LYS A 654 -49.46 24.73 82.99
C LYS A 654 -50.12 23.57 83.74
N GLU A 655 -50.15 22.39 83.15
CA GLU A 655 -50.70 21.17 83.77
C GLU A 655 -49.96 20.82 85.08
N ARG A 656 -48.63 20.93 85.08
CA ARG A 656 -47.78 20.73 86.27
C ARG A 656 -47.90 21.84 87.33
N LYS A 657 -48.55 22.98 87.03
CA LYS A 657 -48.97 23.96 88.05
C LYS A 657 -50.30 23.55 88.69
N ALA A 658 -51.33 23.25 87.88
CA ALA A 658 -52.66 22.87 88.38
C ALA A 658 -52.62 21.65 89.32
N ALA A 659 -51.86 20.61 88.95
CA ALA A 659 -51.66 19.43 89.81
C ALA A 659 -51.01 19.76 91.17
N LYS A 660 -50.25 20.86 91.25
CA LYS A 660 -49.54 21.30 92.46
C LYS A 660 -50.41 22.14 93.41
N GLU A 661 -51.54 22.65 92.94
CA GLU A 661 -52.53 23.34 93.76
C GLU A 661 -53.52 22.32 94.37
N ALA A 662 -54.03 21.37 93.58
CA ALA A 662 -54.89 20.29 94.07
C ALA A 662 -54.24 19.46 95.20
N ALA A 663 -52.95 19.13 95.06
CA ALA A 663 -52.19 18.43 96.11
C ALA A 663 -52.04 19.24 97.42
N LYS A 664 -52.10 20.58 97.32
CA LYS A 664 -52.00 21.48 98.47
C LYS A 664 -53.29 21.52 99.30
N GLU A 665 -54.44 21.39 98.65
CA GLU A 665 -55.75 21.41 99.31
C GLU A 665 -56.05 20.11 100.05
N ALA A 666 -55.67 18.96 99.47
CA ALA A 666 -55.80 17.66 100.13
C ALA A 666 -54.95 17.56 101.43
N ALA A 667 -53.72 18.07 101.40
CA ALA A 667 -52.80 18.04 102.54
C ALA A 667 -53.29 18.85 103.76
N ALA A 668 -54.24 19.78 103.58
CA ALA A 668 -54.74 20.64 104.65
C ALA A 668 -55.77 19.98 105.58
N LYS A 669 -56.35 18.82 105.20
CA LYS A 669 -57.50 18.21 105.90
C LYS A 669 -57.22 16.90 106.66
N GLN A 670 -55.96 16.45 106.71
CA GLN A 670 -55.56 15.24 107.49
C GLN A 670 -54.63 15.56 108.67
N LEU A 671 -54.45 16.83 109.05
CA LEU A 671 -53.49 17.24 110.09
C LEU A 671 -54.13 17.52 111.47
N THR A 672 -55.25 16.88 111.78
CA THR A 672 -56.01 17.11 113.04
C THR A 672 -56.51 15.81 113.67
N GLU A 673 -55.59 14.91 114.06
CA GLU A 673 -55.67 13.90 115.15
C GLU A 673 -54.58 12.81 114.96
N ILE A 674 -53.66 12.46 115.90
CA ILE A 674 -53.13 13.11 117.11
C ILE A 674 -51.61 12.74 117.20
N LYS A 675 -50.79 13.53 117.92
CA LYS A 675 -49.44 13.12 118.40
C LYS A 675 -49.54 11.88 119.34
N THR A 676 -48.60 10.93 119.47
CA THR A 676 -47.20 10.78 119.00
C THR A 676 -46.69 9.35 119.33
N LYS A 677 -45.75 8.79 118.52
CA LYS A 677 -44.91 7.57 118.76
C LYS A 677 -45.69 6.23 118.79
N ALA A 678 -45.34 5.16 118.06
CA ALA A 678 -44.06 4.41 117.91
C ALA A 678 -43.73 3.56 119.16
N ASN A 679 -43.30 2.29 119.08
CA ASN A 679 -42.90 1.45 117.94
C ASN A 679 -42.94 -0.06 118.31
N GLU A 680 -43.32 -0.97 117.40
CA GLU A 680 -42.74 -2.33 117.19
C GLU A 680 -43.41 -3.02 115.99
N ASP A 681 -42.70 -3.92 115.31
CA ASP A 681 -42.98 -4.29 113.91
C ASP A 681 -42.82 -5.80 113.62
N ALA A 682 -43.60 -6.36 112.69
CA ALA A 682 -43.59 -7.79 112.38
C ALA A 682 -44.12 -8.17 110.98
N ARG A 683 -43.25 -8.85 110.21
CA ARG A 683 -43.49 -9.66 109.00
C ARG A 683 -43.80 -8.96 107.66
N LYS A 684 -42.95 -9.34 106.69
CA LYS A 684 -43.26 -9.77 105.31
C LYS A 684 -43.29 -8.75 104.16
N ASP A 685 -42.98 -9.33 102.99
CA ASP A 685 -43.29 -8.94 101.61
C ASP A 685 -42.53 -7.74 101.00
N GLU A 686 -42.78 -7.50 99.71
CA GLU A 686 -41.76 -7.12 98.72
C GLU A 686 -41.77 -5.64 98.26
N ALA A 687 -40.72 -5.29 97.48
CA ALA A 687 -40.72 -4.34 96.37
C ALA A 687 -40.63 -2.80 96.61
N THR A 688 -39.52 -2.26 96.09
CA THR A 688 -39.38 -0.95 95.39
C THR A 688 -39.59 0.38 96.12
N VAL A 689 -38.47 1.07 96.41
CA VAL A 689 -38.21 2.54 96.23
C VAL A 689 -36.79 2.87 96.74
N PRO A 690 -36.00 3.80 96.15
CA PRO A 690 -35.99 4.35 94.78
C PRO A 690 -34.54 4.47 94.19
N SER A 691 -34.37 5.36 93.19
CA SER A 691 -33.12 6.11 92.90
C SER A 691 -31.91 5.33 92.32
N GLY A 692 -31.90 5.17 90.98
CA GLY A 692 -30.68 4.84 90.24
C GLY A 692 -30.90 4.75 88.72
N ALA A 693 -30.34 5.73 87.97
CA ALA A 693 -30.13 5.72 86.52
C ALA A 693 -31.35 5.52 85.59
N GLU A 694 -31.08 5.61 84.28
CA GLU A 694 -32.02 5.41 83.18
C GLU A 694 -32.26 3.91 82.92
N PRO A 695 -33.50 3.45 82.71
CA PRO A 695 -33.77 2.13 82.15
C PRO A 695 -33.66 2.16 80.62
N ALA A 696 -32.92 1.21 80.05
CA ALA A 696 -32.81 1.06 78.59
C ALA A 696 -33.57 -0.18 78.09
N LYS A 697 -34.47 0.03 77.11
CA LYS A 697 -35.04 -1.01 76.21
C LYS A 697 -35.92 -2.08 76.91
N PRO A 698 -36.54 -3.06 76.20
CA PRO A 698 -36.65 -3.23 74.74
C PRO A 698 -38.09 -3.22 74.18
N LYS A 699 -38.17 -3.49 72.87
CA LYS A 699 -39.37 -3.64 72.01
C LYS A 699 -40.19 -4.89 72.36
N GLU A 700 -41.50 -4.83 72.10
CA GLU A 700 -42.32 -5.76 71.27
C GLU A 700 -43.78 -5.25 71.30
N ALA A 701 -44.67 -5.49 70.33
CA ALA A 701 -44.56 -6.17 69.03
C ALA A 701 -45.37 -5.45 67.92
N GLU A 702 -45.27 -5.98 66.71
CA GLU A 702 -46.09 -5.86 65.47
C GLU A 702 -47.32 -4.92 65.42
N ASP A 703 -47.39 -4.08 64.37
CA ASP A 703 -48.58 -4.03 63.49
C ASP A 703 -48.25 -3.54 62.06
N VAL A 704 -47.98 -4.51 61.18
CA VAL A 704 -48.55 -4.72 59.82
C VAL A 704 -48.94 -3.50 58.92
N LYS A 705 -48.24 -3.44 57.75
CA LYS A 705 -48.71 -3.15 56.36
C LYS A 705 -48.50 -1.82 55.58
N ASP A 706 -48.19 -2.07 54.30
CA ASP A 706 -48.56 -1.43 53.02
C ASP A 706 -48.10 0.00 52.62
N GLU A 707 -47.76 0.25 51.34
CA GLU A 707 -47.07 -0.59 50.33
C GLU A 707 -46.58 0.28 49.14
N SER A 708 -46.04 -0.36 48.09
CA SER A 708 -45.58 0.18 46.79
C SER A 708 -44.29 1.03 46.79
N GLU A 709 -43.34 0.94 45.85
CA GLU A 709 -42.78 -0.07 44.88
C GLU A 709 -41.94 0.78 43.88
N SER A 710 -41.03 0.31 43.00
CA SER A 710 -40.09 -0.83 42.84
C SER A 710 -39.38 -0.66 41.46
N PRO A 711 -38.42 -1.50 41.01
CA PRO A 711 -37.42 -2.37 41.66
C PRO A 711 -35.97 -1.84 41.32
N GLU A 712 -34.79 -2.47 41.51
CA GLU A 712 -34.30 -3.88 41.49
C GLU A 712 -34.45 -4.60 40.13
N VAL A 713 -33.73 -5.66 39.71
CA VAL A 713 -32.87 -6.73 40.31
C VAL A 713 -31.56 -6.87 39.46
N LYS A 714 -30.32 -7.29 39.83
CA LYS A 714 -29.63 -8.07 40.90
C LYS A 714 -29.24 -9.55 40.59
N HIS A 715 -27.99 -9.82 40.14
CA HIS A 715 -27.18 -11.05 40.40
C HIS A 715 -25.72 -10.78 39.95
N GLU A 716 -24.63 -11.09 40.67
CA GLU A 716 -24.12 -12.38 41.21
C GLU A 716 -23.75 -13.40 40.11
N SER A 717 -22.60 -14.09 40.12
CA SER A 717 -21.79 -14.60 41.24
C SER A 717 -20.29 -14.26 41.08
N LYS A 718 -19.44 -14.00 42.09
CA LYS A 718 -19.18 -14.58 43.44
C LYS A 718 -18.02 -15.58 43.41
N ALA A 719 -16.81 -15.06 43.65
CA ALA A 719 -15.60 -15.86 43.87
C ALA A 719 -15.49 -16.31 45.34
N GLY A 720 -14.59 -17.28 45.59
CA GLY A 720 -14.12 -17.67 46.91
C GLY A 720 -12.88 -18.58 46.81
N ALA A 721 -12.02 -18.68 47.82
CA ALA A 721 -11.94 -17.89 49.05
C ALA A 721 -10.58 -18.15 49.75
N LYS A 722 -10.20 -17.26 50.69
CA LYS A 722 -9.22 -17.53 51.79
C LYS A 722 -7.76 -17.79 51.38
N ASP A 723 -6.79 -17.85 52.29
CA ASP A 723 -6.49 -17.15 53.56
C ASP A 723 -4.98 -17.37 53.80
N GLY A 724 -4.26 -16.47 54.46
CA GLY A 724 -2.89 -16.76 54.93
C GLY A 724 -1.97 -15.54 54.96
N ALA A 725 -1.35 -15.29 56.11
CA ALA A 725 -0.40 -14.19 56.32
C ALA A 725 0.83 -14.70 57.07
N THR A 726 1.98 -14.04 56.88
CA THR A 726 2.88 -13.59 57.96
C THR A 726 4.04 -12.71 57.46
N SER A 727 4.32 -11.62 58.19
CA SER A 727 5.61 -11.01 58.61
C SER A 727 6.91 -11.08 57.71
N GLU A 728 7.92 -10.20 57.80
CA GLU A 728 8.33 -9.33 58.92
C GLU A 728 9.37 -8.22 58.54
N PHE A 729 9.72 -7.35 59.52
CA PHE A 729 10.94 -6.52 59.67
C PHE A 729 11.12 -5.17 58.91
N LYS A 730 12.23 -4.46 59.25
CA LYS A 730 12.42 -2.99 59.22
C LYS A 730 13.71 -2.54 58.47
N ALA A 731 13.73 -1.25 58.08
CA ALA A 731 14.93 -0.49 57.64
C ALA A 731 15.88 -0.12 58.82
N PRO A 732 17.10 0.47 58.63
CA PRO A 732 17.26 1.91 58.27
C PRO A 732 18.58 2.27 57.51
N THR A 733 19.05 3.54 57.65
CA THR A 733 20.32 4.20 57.19
C THR A 733 20.30 4.83 55.78
N SER A 734 20.96 5.97 55.48
CA SER A 734 21.73 6.97 56.28
C SER A 734 21.52 8.43 55.78
N GLU A 735 22.38 9.39 56.16
CA GLU A 735 22.08 10.84 56.18
C GLU A 735 22.68 11.73 55.06
N LYS A 736 22.08 12.93 54.94
CA LYS A 736 22.50 14.26 54.39
C LYS A 736 23.87 14.44 53.69
N PRO A 737 23.93 15.25 52.60
CA PRO A 737 25.15 15.82 52.03
C PRO A 737 25.53 17.18 52.66
N HIS A 738 26.77 17.66 52.45
CA HIS A 738 27.17 19.05 52.75
C HIS A 738 28.45 19.52 52.02
N THR A 739 28.36 20.59 51.21
CA THR A 739 29.49 21.48 50.75
C THR A 739 30.63 20.79 49.96
N GLU A 740 31.62 21.41 49.27
CA GLU A 740 32.10 22.77 48.89
C GLU A 740 32.76 22.63 47.47
N SER A 741 33.21 23.62 46.67
CA SER A 741 32.92 25.06 46.43
C SER A 741 33.87 25.60 45.33
N GLN A 742 33.57 26.77 44.71
CA GLN A 742 34.48 27.58 43.85
C GLN A 742 34.90 26.92 42.51
N LYS A 743 35.44 27.58 41.46
CA LYS A 743 35.84 28.98 41.10
C LYS A 743 35.87 29.05 39.53
N GLU A 744 35.93 30.15 38.77
CA GLU A 744 35.95 31.62 38.94
C GLU A 744 35.00 32.21 37.82
N SER A 745 35.12 33.31 37.04
CA SER A 745 36.04 34.46 36.81
C SER A 745 35.28 35.65 36.18
N GLU A 746 35.81 36.88 36.32
CA GLU A 746 35.08 38.15 36.10
C GLU A 746 35.43 38.92 34.81
N LYS A 747 34.52 39.80 34.36
CA LYS A 747 34.69 41.26 34.04
C LYS A 747 33.41 41.83 33.36
N GLN A 748 32.83 42.97 33.76
CA GLN A 748 33.24 44.39 33.56
C GLN A 748 33.41 44.78 32.07
N ASN A 749 32.95 45.90 31.50
CA ASN A 749 32.23 47.16 31.93
C ASN A 749 31.76 47.89 30.62
N THR A 750 30.95 48.98 30.50
CA THR A 750 30.17 49.93 31.37
C THR A 750 29.21 50.78 30.50
N ASP A 751 28.13 51.34 31.09
CA ASP A 751 27.36 52.56 30.67
C ASP A 751 26.62 52.59 29.29
N GLU A 752 25.63 53.46 28.98
CA GLU A 752 25.09 54.69 29.64
C GLU A 752 23.54 54.71 29.82
N ASN A 753 23.11 55.01 31.05
CA ASN A 753 22.13 56.04 31.48
C ASN A 753 21.02 56.59 30.53
N LYS A 754 19.72 56.44 30.89
CA LYS A 754 18.82 57.58 31.26
C LYS A 754 17.48 57.23 31.93
N GLU A 755 16.94 58.25 32.60
CA GLU A 755 15.78 58.29 33.52
C GLU A 755 14.41 58.16 32.78
N ALA A 756 13.27 57.83 33.41
CA ALA A 756 12.83 58.33 34.72
C ALA A 756 11.90 57.45 35.60
N LYS A 757 12.01 57.73 36.91
CA LYS A 757 11.08 57.43 38.03
C LYS A 757 9.94 58.49 38.05
N PRO A 758 8.81 58.37 38.82
CA PRO A 758 8.76 58.06 40.28
C PRO A 758 7.64 57.08 40.76
N LYS A 759 7.89 56.27 41.82
CA LYS A 759 7.40 56.37 43.25
C LYS A 759 5.88 56.13 43.45
N GLY A 760 5.39 55.51 44.54
CA GLY A 760 5.97 54.88 45.76
C GLY A 760 4.88 54.02 46.46
N ALA A 761 5.13 53.04 47.34
CA ALA A 761 5.99 53.00 48.54
C ALA A 761 5.50 54.02 49.61
N GLU A 762 5.22 53.69 50.88
CA GLU A 762 5.65 52.60 51.80
C GLU A 762 4.45 52.05 52.67
N LYS A 763 4.39 50.82 53.26
CA LYS A 763 5.12 50.23 54.44
C LYS A 763 4.69 50.93 55.78
N VAL A 764 4.56 50.35 56.99
CA VAL A 764 5.05 49.12 57.70
C VAL A 764 3.99 48.69 58.76
N GLY A 765 3.97 47.41 59.21
CA GLY A 765 3.49 46.99 60.54
C GLY A 765 2.00 46.59 60.65
N GLU A 766 1.55 45.83 61.65
CA GLU A 766 2.28 45.05 62.68
C GLU A 766 1.39 43.87 63.19
N GLN A 767 1.76 43.15 64.25
CA GLN A 767 1.05 41.94 64.75
C GLN A 767 -0.21 42.26 65.57
N GLU A 768 -1.20 41.35 65.61
CA GLU A 768 -1.68 40.70 66.85
C GLU A 768 -2.71 39.57 66.58
N ASP A 769 -2.81 38.61 67.50
CA ASP A 769 -3.84 37.55 67.53
C ASP A 769 -5.07 38.00 68.35
N SER A 770 -6.30 37.79 67.87
CA SER A 770 -7.45 37.61 68.78
C SER A 770 -8.71 37.02 68.13
N GLU A 771 -9.28 36.03 68.83
CA GLU A 771 -10.72 35.70 68.98
C GLU A 771 -11.61 35.37 67.76
N ALA A 772 -12.47 34.38 67.97
CA ALA A 772 -13.45 33.91 66.99
C ALA A 772 -14.81 34.61 67.17
N SER A 773 -15.43 34.99 66.05
CA SER A 773 -16.84 35.39 65.99
C SER A 773 -17.59 34.55 64.95
N GLU A 774 -18.39 33.58 65.43
CA GLU A 774 -19.35 32.89 64.57
C GLU A 774 -20.49 33.85 64.19
N SER A 775 -20.48 34.33 62.95
CA SER A 775 -21.64 34.97 62.31
C SER A 775 -21.89 34.36 60.93
N ASP A 776 -22.28 33.09 60.91
CA ASP A 776 -22.65 32.41 59.68
C ASP A 776 -24.00 32.94 59.14
N SER A 777 -23.90 33.78 58.11
CA SER A 777 -25.04 34.23 57.31
C SER A 777 -24.67 34.40 55.84
N ASN A 778 -23.94 33.43 55.28
CA ASN A 778 -23.69 33.37 53.84
C ASN A 778 -24.93 32.86 53.10
N ASP A 779 -25.88 33.77 52.84
CA ASP A 779 -26.93 33.57 51.84
C ASP A 779 -26.31 33.69 50.44
N GLU A 780 -25.61 32.63 49.99
CA GLU A 780 -25.09 32.54 48.62
C GLU A 780 -26.26 32.52 47.63
N SER A 781 -26.64 33.71 47.17
CA SER A 781 -27.77 33.88 46.27
C SER A 781 -27.58 33.07 44.98
N LEU A 782 -28.66 32.42 44.54
CA LEU A 782 -28.72 31.61 43.30
C LEU A 782 -28.39 32.38 42.00
N ALA A 783 -28.10 33.67 42.08
CA ALA A 783 -27.79 34.55 40.96
C ALA A 783 -26.35 34.44 40.44
N SER A 784 -25.40 33.86 41.20
CA SER A 784 -24.01 33.67 40.75
C SER A 784 -23.82 32.49 39.78
N PHE A 785 -24.91 31.83 39.38
CA PHE A 785 -24.88 30.54 38.67
C PHE A 785 -25.73 30.51 37.39
N THR A 786 -26.10 31.68 36.85
CA THR A 786 -26.86 31.82 35.59
C THR A 786 -25.93 32.00 34.39
N ASP A 787 -26.08 31.12 33.39
CA ASP A 787 -25.47 31.16 32.04
C ASP A 787 -24.06 31.76 31.94
N TYR A 788 -23.04 30.88 32.05
CA TYR A 788 -21.68 31.16 31.60
C TYR A 788 -21.69 31.81 30.21
N SER A 789 -20.96 32.91 30.06
CA SER A 789 -20.85 33.59 28.77
C SER A 789 -20.15 32.69 27.74
N ASP A 790 -20.43 32.95 26.46
CA ASP A 790 -19.84 32.16 25.38
C ASP A 790 -18.31 32.19 25.37
N GLY A 791 -17.70 33.29 25.83
CA GLY A 791 -16.25 33.41 26.00
C GLY A 791 -15.69 32.59 27.16
N GLU A 792 -16.42 32.43 28.27
CA GLU A 792 -15.99 31.58 29.39
C GLU A 792 -16.03 30.10 29.03
N LEU A 793 -17.06 29.68 28.28
CA LEU A 793 -17.16 28.33 27.72
C LEU A 793 -16.00 28.05 26.74
N ASP A 794 -15.64 29.03 25.91
CA ASP A 794 -14.49 28.90 25.00
C ASP A 794 -13.14 28.85 25.75
N ILE A 795 -12.95 29.65 26.81
CA ILE A 795 -11.78 29.55 27.70
C ILE A 795 -11.70 28.18 28.37
N GLN A 796 -12.84 27.62 28.80
CA GLN A 796 -12.93 26.30 29.42
C GLN A 796 -12.57 25.19 28.42
N ILE A 797 -13.02 25.30 27.17
CA ILE A 797 -12.65 24.38 26.07
C ILE A 797 -11.15 24.47 25.76
N ASP A 798 -10.59 25.68 25.64
CA ASP A 798 -9.17 25.87 25.36
C ASP A 798 -8.29 25.50 26.57
N ALA A 799 -8.85 25.36 27.78
CA ALA A 799 -8.19 24.74 28.93
C ALA A 799 -8.22 23.20 28.85
N MET A 800 -9.39 22.60 28.59
CA MET A 800 -9.51 21.14 28.40
C MET A 800 -8.61 20.62 27.27
N ARG A 801 -8.41 21.40 26.19
CA ARG A 801 -7.46 21.09 25.10
C ARG A 801 -5.97 21.16 25.51
N ARG A 802 -5.63 21.90 26.57
CA ARG A 802 -4.27 21.95 27.14
C ARG A 802 -4.02 20.78 28.08
N ASP A 803 -5.04 20.32 28.79
CA ASP A 803 -4.96 19.17 29.69
C ASP A 803 -5.01 17.84 28.91
N ASP A 804 -5.83 17.74 27.87
CA ASP A 804 -5.81 16.67 26.88
C ASP A 804 -5.69 17.22 25.43
N PRO A 805 -4.51 17.15 24.81
CA PRO A 805 -4.31 17.50 23.41
C PRO A 805 -5.19 16.70 22.43
N LYS A 806 -5.60 15.48 22.80
CA LYS A 806 -6.39 14.58 21.94
C LYS A 806 -7.90 14.85 21.94
N LEU A 807 -8.39 15.71 22.85
CA LEU A 807 -9.82 16.02 23.01
C LEU A 807 -10.55 16.40 21.70
N PHE A 808 -9.81 16.94 20.72
CA PHE A 808 -10.31 17.22 19.37
C PHE A 808 -9.60 16.41 18.27
N GLU A 809 -8.39 15.92 18.53
CA GLU A 809 -7.56 15.11 17.63
C GLU A 809 -8.00 13.64 17.72
N SER A 810 -9.12 13.33 17.06
CA SER A 810 -9.53 11.95 16.84
C SER A 810 -8.48 11.25 15.98
N SER A 811 -7.81 10.24 16.55
CA SER A 811 -7.22 9.17 15.77
C SER A 811 -8.26 8.63 14.80
N ALA A 812 -7.88 8.33 13.55
CA ALA A 812 -8.76 7.69 12.56
C ALA A 812 -9.00 6.18 12.86
N GLU A 813 -8.90 5.82 14.14
CA GLU A 813 -8.79 4.48 14.72
C GLU A 813 -9.62 4.39 16.03
N GLU A 814 -10.60 5.28 16.24
CA GLU A 814 -11.61 5.05 17.29
C GLU A 814 -12.48 3.86 16.88
N ALA A 815 -12.37 2.78 17.65
CA ALA A 815 -12.84 1.46 17.28
C ALA A 815 -14.36 1.37 17.12
N ASP A 816 -14.81 1.08 15.89
CA ASP A 816 -15.92 0.15 15.71
C ASP A 816 -15.46 -1.21 16.26
N SER A 817 -16.08 -1.69 17.34
CA SER A 817 -15.78 -3.01 17.92
C SER A 817 -16.47 -4.11 17.11
N ASP A 818 -15.93 -4.40 15.93
CA ASP A 818 -16.49 -5.30 14.90
C ASP A 818 -16.49 -6.81 15.27
N GLU A 819 -16.62 -7.16 16.56
CA GLU A 819 -16.70 -8.57 17.02
C GLU A 819 -17.98 -9.30 16.54
N GLU A 820 -19.03 -8.59 16.10
CA GLU A 820 -20.23 -9.21 15.49
C GLU A 820 -20.10 -9.51 13.98
N ASN A 821 -19.14 -8.93 13.25
CA ASN A 821 -19.05 -9.05 11.80
C ASN A 821 -18.22 -10.28 11.36
N GLY A 822 -18.82 -11.45 11.52
CA GLY A 822 -18.18 -12.75 11.31
C GLY A 822 -17.53 -12.97 9.92
N LEU A 823 -16.37 -13.63 9.93
CA LEU A 823 -15.53 -14.07 8.80
C LEU A 823 -15.04 -12.95 7.86
N PHE A 824 -15.93 -12.23 7.18
CA PHE A 824 -15.58 -11.29 6.10
C PHE A 824 -14.86 -10.03 6.60
N ALA A 825 -15.10 -9.58 7.83
CA ALA A 825 -14.38 -8.42 8.40
C ALA A 825 -12.87 -8.71 8.65
N LYS A 826 -12.41 -9.96 8.53
CA LYS A 826 -10.99 -10.31 8.65
C LYS A 826 -10.19 -10.06 7.37
N ASP A 827 -10.85 -9.99 6.22
CA ASP A 827 -10.20 -9.83 4.91
C ASP A 827 -11.14 -9.14 3.89
N PRO A 828 -11.40 -7.83 4.05
CA PRO A 828 -12.22 -7.05 3.12
C PRO A 828 -11.49 -6.75 1.81
N TRP A 829 -12.26 -6.44 0.77
CA TRP A 829 -11.76 -5.97 -0.52
C TRP A 829 -10.94 -4.69 -0.36
N ASN A 830 -9.66 -4.77 -0.71
CA ASN A 830 -8.66 -3.72 -0.59
C ASN A 830 -7.77 -3.68 -1.84
N ALA A 831 -8.39 -3.77 -3.02
CA ALA A 831 -7.71 -3.67 -4.31
C ALA A 831 -7.22 -2.23 -4.54
N VAL A 832 -5.91 -2.02 -4.56
CA VAL A 832 -5.29 -0.69 -4.70
C VAL A 832 -4.13 -0.78 -5.69
N ALA A 833 -4.28 -0.07 -6.82
CA ALA A 833 -3.32 -0.06 -7.92
C ALA A 833 -2.47 1.23 -7.90
N VAL A 834 -1.21 1.14 -8.30
CA VAL A 834 -0.37 2.30 -8.59
C VAL A 834 -0.20 2.38 -10.10
N VAL A 835 -0.68 3.47 -10.71
CA VAL A 835 -0.68 3.65 -12.16
C VAL A 835 -0.02 4.96 -12.57
N GLY A 836 0.63 4.92 -13.73
CA GLY A 836 1.26 6.06 -14.38
C GLY A 836 0.71 6.28 -15.77
N LEU A 837 0.36 7.52 -16.09
CA LEU A 837 0.06 7.95 -17.45
C LEU A 837 1.34 8.54 -18.06
N ARG A 838 1.78 7.99 -19.19
CA ARG A 838 2.85 8.52 -20.04
C ARG A 838 2.23 9.00 -21.34
N VAL A 839 2.58 10.21 -21.77
CA VAL A 839 2.17 10.77 -23.06
C VAL A 839 3.42 11.14 -23.85
N TYR A 840 3.63 10.44 -24.97
CA TYR A 840 4.69 10.71 -25.93
C TYR A 840 4.12 11.54 -27.08
N HIS A 841 4.83 12.58 -27.50
CA HIS A 841 4.46 13.38 -28.68
C HIS A 841 5.72 13.80 -29.43
N LYS A 842 5.61 14.04 -30.74
CA LYS A 842 6.73 14.60 -31.51
C LYS A 842 6.94 16.07 -31.15
N ALA A 843 8.19 16.51 -31.20
CA ALA A 843 8.56 17.92 -31.11
C ALA A 843 8.28 18.65 -32.43
N ALA A 844 8.00 19.96 -32.35
CA ALA A 844 7.87 20.81 -33.53
C ALA A 844 9.15 20.78 -34.38
N ALA A 845 9.02 20.75 -35.71
CA ALA A 845 10.16 20.89 -36.61
C ALA A 845 10.89 22.22 -36.35
N ALA A 846 12.23 22.16 -36.30
CA ALA A 846 13.08 23.30 -35.94
C ALA A 846 12.88 24.48 -36.91
N GLY A 847 12.14 25.49 -36.46
CA GLY A 847 11.70 26.63 -37.28
C GLY A 847 10.52 27.41 -36.69
N ALA A 848 9.66 26.75 -35.90
CA ALA A 848 8.70 27.44 -35.04
C ALA A 848 9.41 28.04 -33.80
N ALA A 849 8.95 29.21 -33.34
CA ALA A 849 9.66 29.99 -32.33
C ALA A 849 9.32 29.58 -30.89
N SER A 850 10.37 29.22 -30.13
CA SER A 850 10.54 29.19 -28.65
C SER A 850 9.52 28.50 -27.73
N ASP A 851 8.23 28.45 -28.06
CA ASP A 851 7.23 27.75 -27.27
C ASP A 851 7.29 26.27 -27.61
N ALA A 852 8.17 25.56 -26.89
CA ALA A 852 8.33 24.12 -27.01
C ALA A 852 6.98 23.42 -26.85
N ALA A 853 6.68 22.46 -27.73
CA ALA A 853 5.49 21.62 -27.63
C ALA A 853 5.45 21.00 -26.23
N THR A 854 4.50 21.45 -25.41
CA THR A 854 4.44 21.13 -23.98
C THR A 854 3.15 20.39 -23.73
N VAL A 855 3.25 19.24 -23.07
CA VAL A 855 2.09 18.46 -22.64
C VAL A 855 1.97 18.56 -21.13
N THR A 856 0.99 19.34 -20.66
CA THR A 856 0.73 19.51 -19.23
C THR A 856 -0.14 18.37 -18.74
N LEU A 857 0.35 17.56 -17.79
CA LEU A 857 -0.40 16.46 -17.19
C LEU A 857 -1.00 16.84 -15.83
N GLY A 858 -2.21 16.35 -15.58
CA GLY A 858 -2.93 16.49 -14.31
C GLY A 858 -3.61 15.18 -13.88
N VAL A 859 -4.01 15.13 -12.61
CA VAL A 859 -4.91 14.12 -12.04
C VAL A 859 -6.07 14.90 -11.44
N VAL A 860 -7.30 14.57 -11.84
CA VAL A 860 -8.52 15.10 -11.22
C VAL A 860 -9.08 14.04 -10.29
N ARG A 861 -9.35 14.41 -9.04
CA ARG A 861 -9.90 13.52 -8.01
C ARG A 861 -11.31 13.98 -7.64
N PRO A 862 -12.19 13.07 -7.18
CA PRO A 862 -13.33 13.43 -6.36
C PRO A 862 -12.87 14.24 -5.15
N ASN A 863 -13.70 15.16 -4.69
CA ASN A 863 -13.40 16.00 -3.55
C ASN A 863 -14.12 15.45 -2.30
N PRO A 864 -13.45 14.66 -1.44
CA PRO A 864 -14.10 13.97 -0.30
C PRO A 864 -14.47 14.91 0.85
N TYR A 865 -14.38 16.22 0.62
CA TYR A 865 -14.58 17.29 1.59
C TYR A 865 -15.75 18.22 1.21
N VAL A 866 -16.48 17.91 0.13
CA VAL A 866 -17.80 18.49 -0.16
C VAL A 866 -18.83 17.62 0.53
N ASP A 867 -19.46 18.13 1.59
CA ASP A 867 -20.70 17.55 2.10
C ASP A 867 -21.82 17.89 1.09
N ASP A 868 -22.43 16.88 0.47
CA ASP A 868 -23.55 17.06 -0.49
C ASP A 868 -24.76 17.81 0.11
N SER A 869 -24.85 17.93 1.44
CA SER A 869 -25.85 18.77 2.10
C SER A 869 -25.68 20.26 1.82
N ASP A 870 -24.45 20.75 1.68
CA ASP A 870 -24.18 22.19 1.47
C ASP A 870 -24.70 22.64 0.09
N ALA A 871 -24.78 21.73 -0.89
CA ALA A 871 -25.34 21.99 -2.21
C ALA A 871 -26.88 22.12 -2.25
N ILE A 872 -27.58 21.72 -1.17
CA ILE A 872 -29.05 21.68 -1.09
C ILE A 872 -29.63 22.92 -0.38
N GLU A 873 -28.84 23.60 0.47
CA GLU A 873 -29.31 24.79 1.19
C GLU A 873 -29.24 26.07 0.32
N ASP A 874 -28.22 26.22 -0.54
CA ASP A 874 -28.03 27.42 -1.38
C ASP A 874 -29.13 27.61 -2.46
N GLU A 875 -29.76 26.54 -2.97
CA GLU A 875 -30.84 26.65 -3.98
C GLU A 875 -32.20 27.10 -3.39
N GLN A 876 -32.37 27.09 -2.06
CA GLN A 876 -33.62 27.55 -1.43
C GLN A 876 -33.73 29.09 -1.31
N GLY A 877 -32.66 29.83 -1.64
CA GLY A 877 -32.63 31.30 -1.57
C GLY A 877 -33.21 32.04 -2.79
N ALA A 878 -33.42 31.36 -3.93
CA ALA A 878 -33.78 32.00 -5.20
C ALA A 878 -34.98 31.30 -5.88
N GLY A 879 -36.20 31.81 -5.66
CA GLY A 879 -37.41 31.21 -6.21
C GLY A 879 -37.57 31.42 -7.73
N GLY A 880 -37.80 30.33 -8.47
CA GLY A 880 -38.40 30.41 -9.82
C GLY A 880 -37.69 29.67 -10.96
N GLY A 881 -37.34 28.38 -10.79
CA GLY A 881 -36.88 27.56 -11.91
C GLY A 881 -36.66 26.10 -11.53
N ALA A 882 -37.57 25.20 -11.92
CA ALA A 882 -37.42 23.77 -11.65
C ALA A 882 -36.44 23.11 -12.66
N GLY A 883 -35.15 23.20 -12.36
CA GLY A 883 -34.11 22.38 -12.99
C GLY A 883 -33.85 21.15 -12.14
N ASP A 884 -34.29 19.96 -12.60
CA ASP A 884 -34.11 18.70 -11.85
C ASP A 884 -32.62 18.30 -11.82
N ARG A 885 -31.91 18.78 -10.78
CA ARG A 885 -30.50 18.48 -10.53
C ARG A 885 -30.35 17.07 -9.93
N LYS A 886 -30.81 16.06 -10.69
CA LYS A 886 -30.56 14.65 -10.40
C LYS A 886 -29.08 14.43 -10.15
N VAL A 887 -28.77 13.90 -8.96
CA VAL A 887 -27.55 13.16 -8.73
C VAL A 887 -27.37 12.17 -9.88
N LYS A 888 -26.18 12.12 -10.48
CA LYS A 888 -25.81 11.04 -11.40
C LYS A 888 -25.75 9.73 -10.60
N GLY A 889 -26.90 9.09 -10.43
CA GLY A 889 -26.96 7.75 -9.86
C GLY A 889 -26.09 6.80 -10.68
N SER A 890 -25.49 5.82 -10.01
CA SER A 890 -24.67 4.79 -10.64
C SER A 890 -25.51 3.94 -11.60
N VAL A 891 -25.57 4.37 -12.86
CA VAL A 891 -25.90 3.50 -13.98
C VAL A 891 -24.72 2.55 -14.13
N LEU A 892 -24.89 1.34 -13.58
CA LEU A 892 -23.96 0.23 -13.74
C LEU A 892 -23.65 0.08 -15.24
N ASP A 893 -22.40 0.32 -15.63
CA ASP A 893 -21.93 0.32 -17.03
C ASP A 893 -21.71 -1.13 -17.53
N VAL A 894 -22.79 -1.92 -17.56
CA VAL A 894 -22.82 -3.37 -17.86
C VAL A 894 -22.72 -3.60 -19.36
N ASP A 895 -21.55 -3.28 -19.92
CA ASP A 895 -21.31 -3.02 -21.34
C ASP A 895 -22.10 -1.84 -21.90
N ASP A 896 -21.52 -1.17 -22.91
CA ASP A 896 -22.19 -0.14 -23.71
C ASP A 896 -23.56 -0.65 -24.24
N SER A 897 -23.66 -1.97 -24.50
CA SER A 897 -24.88 -2.68 -24.89
C SER A 897 -26.06 -2.57 -23.91
N ALA A 898 -25.82 -2.51 -22.59
CA ALA A 898 -26.90 -2.33 -21.62
C ALA A 898 -27.34 -0.87 -21.54
N VAL A 899 -26.40 0.08 -21.68
CA VAL A 899 -26.71 1.50 -21.79
C VAL A 899 -27.60 1.72 -23.02
N ASP A 900 -27.23 1.18 -24.19
CA ASP A 900 -28.01 1.23 -25.43
C ASP A 900 -29.43 0.63 -25.29
N ALA A 901 -29.55 -0.44 -24.51
CA ALA A 901 -30.84 -1.06 -24.17
C ALA A 901 -31.70 -0.16 -23.26
N THR A 902 -31.10 0.62 -22.37
CA THR A 902 -31.82 1.59 -21.50
C THR A 902 -32.13 2.94 -22.16
N LEU A 903 -31.47 3.31 -23.27
CA LEU A 903 -31.83 4.50 -24.03
C LEU A 903 -33.33 4.51 -24.39
N SER A 904 -33.97 5.67 -24.37
CA SER A 904 -35.36 5.85 -24.81
C SER A 904 -35.46 6.95 -25.86
N GLY A 905 -36.34 6.79 -26.85
CA GLY A 905 -36.43 7.64 -28.04
C GLY A 905 -36.56 6.84 -29.34
N GLU A 906 -36.60 7.53 -30.48
CA GLU A 906 -36.63 6.88 -31.80
C GLU A 906 -35.29 6.21 -32.12
N VAL A 907 -35.31 5.17 -32.98
CA VAL A 907 -34.11 4.41 -33.38
C VAL A 907 -33.02 5.32 -33.93
N LYS A 908 -33.39 6.38 -34.66
CA LYS A 908 -32.43 7.33 -35.21
C LYS A 908 -31.79 8.22 -34.13
N ASP A 909 -32.55 8.68 -33.14
CA ASP A 909 -31.97 9.46 -32.03
C ASP A 909 -31.06 8.59 -31.17
N LYS A 910 -31.40 7.31 -30.96
CA LYS A 910 -30.47 6.34 -30.34
C LYS A 910 -29.18 6.20 -31.13
N GLN A 911 -29.27 6.00 -32.46
CA GLN A 911 -28.10 5.91 -33.33
C GLN A 911 -27.26 7.20 -33.31
N ASP A 912 -27.89 8.37 -33.36
CA ASP A 912 -27.21 9.66 -33.29
C ASP A 912 -26.53 9.86 -31.91
N VAL A 913 -27.10 9.34 -30.80
CA VAL A 913 -26.44 9.33 -29.48
C VAL A 913 -25.25 8.36 -29.45
N ILE A 914 -25.43 7.12 -29.88
CA ILE A 914 -24.40 6.06 -29.90
C ILE A 914 -23.19 6.48 -30.75
N MET A 915 -23.43 7.19 -31.85
CA MET A 915 -22.40 7.69 -32.76
C MET A 915 -21.78 9.04 -32.33
N GLY A 916 -22.14 9.62 -31.17
CA GLY A 916 -21.61 10.90 -30.68
C GLY A 916 -22.10 12.14 -31.46
N VAL A 917 -23.23 12.02 -32.17
CA VAL A 917 -23.81 13.06 -33.05
C VAL A 917 -24.88 13.91 -32.32
N LYS A 918 -25.46 13.42 -31.22
CA LYS A 918 -26.44 14.14 -30.38
C LYS A 918 -26.27 13.87 -28.89
N LYS A 919 -26.66 14.86 -28.07
CA LYS A 919 -26.95 14.68 -26.66
C LYS A 919 -28.04 13.65 -26.41
N THR A 920 -27.84 12.84 -25.39
CA THR A 920 -28.93 12.20 -24.64
C THR A 920 -29.87 13.29 -24.09
N PRO A 921 -31.21 13.18 -24.26
CA PRO A 921 -32.14 13.91 -23.42
C PRO A 921 -32.00 13.41 -21.97
N ALA A 922 -32.14 14.33 -21.01
CA ALA A 922 -31.97 14.07 -19.56
C ALA A 922 -33.29 13.70 -18.85
#